data_AF-A0A4R5DFB8-F1
#
_entry.id   AF-A0A4R5DFB8-F1
#
_cell.length_a   1.000
_cell.length_b   1.000
_cell.length_c   1.000
_cell.angle_alpha   90.00
_cell.angle_beta   90.00
_cell.angle_gamma   90.00
#
_symmetry.space_group_name_H-M   'P 1'
#
loop_
_entity.id
_entity.type
_entity.pdbx_description
1 polymer ?
#
loop_
_entity_poly.entity_id
_entity_poly.type
_entity_poly.pdbx_seq_one_letter_code
_entity_poly.pdbx_strand_id
1 'polypeptide(L)'
;MLSHGVSLLYDRSAEVMRTGEPGFGPVSTAFIARSDPMRTRWRTTAAYGVAAGLLVTSAAATFAGTSGPDQDLPATSAPQAPATAVAENGYRNVGYFTQWGIYARDFLVQDLDTSGAAADLTHVNYAFANIHPDTLTCFEANRPNGAKDSPTEGDYAGDAWADYGRGFAAGNSVDGVADTWDQPLAGNFNQLRELKAKHPHLKAMVSIGGWTWSRHFSRAAATPESRERFVSSCIDLYIKGDLPIIDGRGGPGSAAGVFDGFDIDWEWPGVPEEFQHPGNHWSPDDKENLVALLAEFRRQLDELAGQTGETYELSAFLPANPVLIDAGWDVTRIFDHLDFGNVQGYDLHGTWRPDVAGHQSNTYDDPANPLEESQRFSLDAAMSYYVDRGVAPSQLTAGIPLYGRGWTGVADGGTHGAWQSAGGAAPGEFPEEPGTDRYRNLRDKPIFHDEEVLASWSYDGTEFWSFDDPWLVDKKADYITAGGFGGAMWWDLAGDHSNELVGLMGERLATGGPGGGDESGGDVSGGDVSGGDESGGDDGGPATCTAPAWDPSAVYVGGDQVSYAGHTWTARHWTQGDVPAPSEWGPWRDDGPCSDTGADGGTDAGSESGSESGDEDGDGDPGGGSDGDRWLTGYWHNFDNGSTVLRVSEVPTAYNLLAIAFADNLSGSPGGITFNLDSAGLGGYTVAEFKADVAARRAAGGTVVISVGGQNGHVNVTNATEAANFAQSTHALMREYGFDGVDIDLEHGINAAYMEQALRQLRDLAGPSLIITMAPQTIDFQAPTYAYYQLALAIQDILTIVNMQYYNSGTMLGCDQQVYAQGTVDFLTAQACIQLMAGLDPDQVGLGLPATTSAAGGGYQPPSNVTAALDCLATANDCGSFVPAQPWGPIGGAMTWSVNWDATNGYQFANTLGAYLGTG
;
A
#
# COMPACT_ATOMS: atom_id res chain seq x y z
N MET A 1 8.68 55.75 -13.51
CA MET A 1 10.15 55.57 -13.39
C MET A 1 10.46 55.10 -11.98
N LEU A 2 10.40 53.80 -11.75
CA LEU A 2 10.86 53.11 -10.54
C LEU A 2 11.09 51.65 -10.95
N SER A 3 12.28 51.13 -10.67
CA SER A 3 12.74 49.76 -10.97
C SER A 3 14.21 49.70 -10.54
N HIS A 4 14.58 48.69 -9.73
CA HIS A 4 15.89 48.05 -9.51
C HIS A 4 15.96 47.51 -8.06
N GLY A 5 16.58 46.34 -7.90
CA GLY A 5 16.51 45.53 -6.67
C GLY A 5 15.29 44.59 -6.69
N VAL A 6 15.38 43.32 -6.31
CA VAL A 6 16.52 42.58 -5.70
C VAL A 6 17.05 41.51 -6.66
N SER A 7 18.37 41.25 -6.61
CA SER A 7 19.01 40.06 -7.18
C SER A 7 20.37 39.85 -6.51
N LEU A 8 20.62 38.61 -6.07
CA LEU A 8 21.87 37.97 -5.58
C LEU A 8 21.63 37.22 -4.26
N LEU A 9 21.72 35.90 -4.30
CA LEU A 9 22.77 35.13 -3.60
C LEU A 9 22.58 33.61 -3.82
N TYR A 10 23.25 33.05 -4.83
CA TYR A 10 23.68 31.64 -4.86
C TYR A 10 24.77 31.52 -5.95
N ASP A 11 26.03 31.32 -5.54
CA ASP A 11 27.12 30.98 -6.47
C ASP A 11 28.16 30.10 -5.78
N ARG A 12 28.27 28.85 -6.29
CA ARG A 12 29.38 27.88 -6.25
C ARG A 12 30.20 27.66 -4.95
N SER A 13 30.37 26.38 -4.65
CA SER A 13 31.67 25.85 -4.19
C SER A 13 31.89 24.42 -4.71
N ALA A 14 32.50 24.30 -5.89
CA ALA A 14 33.01 23.05 -6.45
C ALA A 14 34.16 23.33 -7.44
N GLU A 15 35.39 22.95 -7.09
CA GLU A 15 36.59 23.00 -7.94
C GLU A 15 37.60 21.94 -7.47
N VAL A 16 38.65 21.69 -8.27
CA VAL A 16 39.80 20.76 -8.05
C VAL A 16 39.43 19.29 -8.40
N MET A 17 40.02 18.62 -9.41
CA MET A 17 41.22 18.94 -10.22
C MET A 17 41.31 18.19 -11.57
N ARG A 18 42.21 18.67 -12.48
CA ARG A 18 42.93 17.96 -13.58
C ARG A 18 42.47 18.09 -15.06
N THR A 19 42.87 19.22 -15.66
CA THR A 19 43.82 19.30 -16.82
C THR A 19 43.70 18.32 -18.02
N GLY A 20 43.46 18.85 -19.23
CA GLY A 20 43.72 18.10 -20.49
C GLY A 20 43.32 18.79 -21.81
N GLU A 21 44.14 19.72 -22.32
CA GLU A 21 44.11 20.25 -23.71
C GLU A 21 45.55 20.22 -24.30
N PRO A 22 45.82 20.39 -25.63
CA PRO A 22 45.01 21.07 -26.66
C PRO A 22 44.95 20.40 -28.06
N GLY A 23 44.23 21.01 -29.05
CA GLY A 23 44.43 20.62 -30.47
C GLY A 23 43.57 21.17 -31.62
N PHE A 24 43.73 22.44 -32.02
CA PHE A 24 43.59 23.00 -33.41
C PHE A 24 42.38 22.69 -34.35
N GLY A 25 41.77 23.76 -34.90
CA GLY A 25 41.35 23.79 -36.33
C GLY A 25 39.99 24.44 -36.67
N PRO A 26 39.92 25.60 -37.39
CA PRO A 26 38.66 26.32 -37.63
C PRO A 26 38.18 26.41 -39.09
N VAL A 27 36.86 26.59 -39.31
CA VAL A 27 36.28 27.19 -40.54
C VAL A 27 35.09 28.10 -40.18
N SER A 28 34.96 29.23 -40.89
CA SER A 28 33.92 30.27 -40.78
C SER A 28 32.68 29.91 -41.66
N THR A 29 31.47 30.51 -41.63
CA THR A 29 31.15 31.97 -41.72
C THR A 29 29.63 32.26 -41.63
N ALA A 30 29.20 33.22 -40.78
CA ALA A 30 28.00 34.10 -40.87
C ALA A 30 26.57 33.46 -41.03
N PHE A 31 25.42 34.14 -40.89
CA PHE A 31 25.06 35.58 -40.93
C PHE A 31 23.96 35.99 -39.91
N ILE A 32 23.63 37.29 -39.88
CA ILE A 32 22.81 38.05 -38.91
C ILE A 32 21.93 39.04 -39.73
N ALA A 33 20.68 39.43 -39.40
CA ALA A 33 19.93 39.50 -38.13
C ALA A 33 18.39 39.34 -38.26
N ARG A 34 17.69 39.44 -37.11
CA ARG A 34 16.51 40.31 -36.76
C ARG A 34 15.84 41.14 -37.89
N SER A 35 14.54 41.46 -37.89
CA SER A 35 13.39 41.27 -36.95
C SER A 35 12.09 41.86 -37.54
N ASP A 36 10.90 41.43 -37.06
CA ASP A 36 9.62 42.17 -36.79
C ASP A 36 9.06 43.33 -37.67
N PRO A 37 7.75 43.70 -37.59
CA PRO A 37 6.54 42.95 -37.16
C PRO A 37 5.24 43.26 -37.99
N MET A 38 4.09 42.78 -37.49
CA MET A 38 2.70 43.30 -37.63
C MET A 38 1.83 43.06 -38.90
N ARG A 39 0.63 42.49 -38.62
CA ARG A 39 -0.73 42.86 -39.09
C ARG A 39 -1.01 43.02 -40.60
N THR A 40 -1.98 42.25 -41.13
CA THR A 40 -3.40 42.69 -41.36
C THR A 40 -4.21 41.61 -42.11
N ARG A 41 -5.55 41.65 -41.96
CA ARG A 41 -6.56 40.80 -42.66
C ARG A 41 -6.52 40.96 -44.20
N TRP A 42 -7.09 40.01 -44.95
CA TRP A 42 -8.38 40.14 -45.68
C TRP A 42 -8.72 38.83 -46.45
N ARG A 43 -10.00 38.69 -46.86
CA ARG A 43 -10.55 37.58 -47.68
C ARG A 43 -10.08 37.72 -49.15
N THR A 44 -10.23 36.81 -50.14
CA THR A 44 -11.18 35.71 -50.47
C THR A 44 -10.48 34.87 -51.61
N THR A 45 -10.88 33.73 -52.21
CA THR A 45 -12.14 32.97 -52.43
C THR A 45 -11.84 31.54 -52.94
N ALA A 46 -12.89 30.70 -53.03
CA ALA A 46 -13.11 29.62 -54.03
C ALA A 46 -12.41 28.25 -53.88
N ALA A 47 -12.95 27.14 -54.43
CA ALA A 47 -14.36 26.77 -54.69
C ALA A 47 -14.48 25.28 -55.13
N TYR A 48 -15.26 24.47 -54.42
CA TYR A 48 -15.92 23.25 -54.93
C TYR A 48 -17.27 23.06 -54.24
N GLY A 49 -18.18 22.30 -54.84
CA GLY A 49 -19.53 22.04 -54.31
C GLY A 49 -20.34 21.11 -55.22
N VAL A 50 -21.67 21.09 -55.03
CA VAL A 50 -22.68 20.17 -55.64
C VAL A 50 -22.75 18.79 -54.95
N ALA A 51 -23.90 18.28 -54.50
CA ALA A 51 -25.23 18.88 -54.24
C ALA A 51 -26.16 17.94 -53.43
N ALA A 52 -27.25 18.54 -52.90
CA ALA A 52 -28.52 17.92 -52.45
C ALA A 52 -28.52 17.08 -51.14
N GLY A 53 -29.59 17.12 -50.32
CA GLY A 53 -30.76 18.02 -50.38
C GLY A 53 -31.98 17.55 -49.56
N LEU A 54 -32.90 18.49 -49.30
CA LEU A 54 -34.17 18.37 -48.52
C LEU A 54 -34.04 18.31 -46.98
N LEU A 55 -34.93 18.91 -46.17
CA LEU A 55 -35.81 20.10 -46.31
C LEU A 55 -36.36 20.50 -44.90
N VAL A 56 -36.14 21.75 -44.45
CA VAL A 56 -37.16 22.72 -43.90
C VAL A 56 -38.09 22.27 -42.73
N THR A 57 -38.30 23.04 -41.64
CA THR A 57 -38.65 24.48 -41.58
C THR A 57 -38.20 25.19 -40.29
N SER A 58 -38.04 26.51 -40.35
CA SER A 58 -37.75 27.43 -39.23
C SER A 58 -38.98 28.26 -38.80
N ALA A 59 -39.05 28.65 -37.52
CA ALA A 59 -39.70 29.90 -37.11
C ALA A 59 -39.13 30.41 -35.77
N ALA A 60 -38.94 31.73 -35.66
CA ALA A 60 -38.61 32.42 -34.41
C ALA A 60 -39.48 33.68 -34.29
N ALA A 61 -39.82 34.09 -33.07
CA ALA A 61 -40.53 35.33 -32.80
C ALA A 61 -40.10 35.92 -31.44
N THR A 62 -39.64 37.17 -31.47
CA THR A 62 -39.38 37.99 -30.27
C THR A 62 -40.57 38.90 -29.99
N PHE A 63 -40.83 39.20 -28.72
CA PHE A 63 -41.63 40.36 -28.30
C PHE A 63 -41.13 40.92 -26.96
N ALA A 64 -41.31 42.22 -26.76
CA ALA A 64 -40.93 42.94 -25.54
C ALA A 64 -42.18 43.29 -24.69
N GLY A 65 -42.00 43.44 -23.38
CA GLY A 65 -43.09 43.46 -22.40
C GLY A 65 -43.79 44.82 -22.16
N THR A 66 -44.74 44.81 -21.22
CA THR A 66 -45.30 45.96 -20.48
C THR A 66 -46.09 45.43 -19.25
N SER A 67 -46.61 46.29 -18.37
CA SER A 67 -46.67 46.03 -16.92
C SER A 67 -48.06 46.06 -16.23
N GLY A 68 -48.30 45.09 -15.32
CA GLY A 68 -49.18 45.17 -14.12
C GLY A 68 -50.70 45.01 -14.31
N PRO A 69 -51.51 44.89 -13.22
CA PRO A 69 -51.15 44.83 -11.79
C PRO A 69 -51.68 43.58 -11.04
N ASP A 70 -51.58 43.60 -9.70
CA ASP A 70 -51.72 42.52 -8.71
C ASP A 70 -53.01 41.65 -8.74
N GLN A 71 -52.83 40.37 -8.39
CA GLN A 71 -53.80 39.54 -7.63
C GLN A 71 -53.03 38.61 -6.68
N ASP A 72 -53.41 38.58 -5.39
CA ASP A 72 -52.79 37.71 -4.39
C ASP A 72 -53.06 36.21 -4.63
N LEU A 73 -52.02 35.40 -4.50
CA LEU A 73 -52.10 33.97 -4.19
C LEU A 73 -51.07 33.65 -3.10
N PRO A 74 -51.33 32.67 -2.21
CA PRO A 74 -50.55 32.48 -0.99
C PRO A 74 -49.11 32.06 -1.29
N ALA A 75 -48.17 32.55 -0.48
CA ALA A 75 -46.77 32.20 -0.58
C ALA A 75 -46.56 30.69 -0.33
N THR A 76 -46.29 29.95 -1.40
CA THR A 76 -45.64 28.64 -1.31
C THR A 76 -44.23 28.85 -0.75
N SER A 77 -43.90 28.12 0.31
CA SER A 77 -42.54 28.06 0.85
C SER A 77 -41.53 27.74 -0.26
N ALA A 78 -40.38 28.42 -0.24
CA ALA A 78 -39.27 28.04 -1.11
C ALA A 78 -38.86 26.58 -0.82
N PRO A 79 -38.37 25.83 -1.82
CA PRO A 79 -37.71 24.55 -1.57
C PRO A 79 -36.56 24.77 -0.59
N GLN A 80 -36.63 24.10 0.56
CA GLN A 80 -35.50 23.99 1.48
C GLN A 80 -34.45 23.10 0.79
N ALA A 81 -33.19 23.52 0.80
CA ALA A 81 -32.11 22.72 0.24
C ALA A 81 -32.07 21.34 0.94
N PRO A 82 -31.86 20.23 0.20
CA PRO A 82 -31.68 18.93 0.83
C PRO A 82 -30.42 18.99 1.71
N ALA A 83 -30.55 18.55 2.97
CA ALA A 83 -29.40 18.44 3.85
C ALA A 83 -28.54 17.25 3.41
N THR A 84 -27.24 17.48 3.25
CA THR A 84 -26.26 16.41 3.00
C THR A 84 -26.17 15.45 4.18
N ALA A 85 -25.87 14.18 3.89
CA ALA A 85 -25.82 13.13 4.89
C ALA A 85 -24.50 13.24 5.68
N VAL A 86 -24.56 13.96 6.81
CA VAL A 86 -23.51 13.96 7.84
C VAL A 86 -23.70 12.73 8.75
N ALA A 87 -22.70 12.35 9.54
CA ALA A 87 -22.92 11.41 10.63
C ALA A 87 -23.97 11.97 11.62
N GLU A 88 -24.60 11.12 12.43
CA GLU A 88 -25.76 11.51 13.29
C GLU A 88 -25.44 12.66 14.28
N ASN A 89 -24.15 12.90 14.56
CA ASN A 89 -23.62 13.99 15.40
C ASN A 89 -23.37 15.32 14.65
N GLY A 90 -23.31 15.34 13.32
CA GLY A 90 -22.98 16.52 12.52
C GLY A 90 -21.50 16.73 12.15
N TYR A 91 -20.61 15.75 12.32
CA TYR A 91 -19.20 15.82 11.89
C TYR A 91 -18.85 14.89 10.73
N ARG A 92 -17.70 15.15 10.09
CA ARG A 92 -17.07 14.28 9.08
C ARG A 92 -15.72 13.72 9.57
N ASN A 93 -15.40 12.50 9.16
CA ASN A 93 -14.09 11.90 9.35
C ASN A 93 -13.67 11.34 7.97
N VAL A 94 -12.73 12.01 7.31
CA VAL A 94 -12.48 11.86 5.86
C VAL A 94 -11.09 11.26 5.64
N GLY A 95 -10.98 10.03 5.16
CA GLY A 95 -9.69 9.37 4.98
C GLY A 95 -9.29 9.24 3.51
N TYR A 96 -8.06 9.64 3.14
CA TYR A 96 -7.54 9.39 1.81
C TYR A 96 -6.98 7.96 1.69
N PHE A 97 -7.57 7.14 0.82
CA PHE A 97 -7.06 5.81 0.48
C PHE A 97 -6.26 5.89 -0.83
N THR A 98 -4.99 5.51 -0.79
CA THR A 98 -4.11 5.58 -1.96
C THR A 98 -4.27 4.37 -2.88
N GLN A 99 -4.49 4.61 -4.18
CA GLN A 99 -4.58 3.61 -5.25
C GLN A 99 -3.39 2.63 -5.20
N TRP A 100 -2.19 3.16 -5.02
CA TRP A 100 -0.93 2.43 -4.90
C TRP A 100 -0.64 1.89 -3.48
N GLY A 101 -1.57 2.07 -2.53
CA GLY A 101 -1.48 1.54 -1.16
C GLY A 101 -1.36 0.01 -1.11
N ILE A 102 -1.97 -0.67 -2.08
CA ILE A 102 -2.02 -2.14 -2.18
C ILE A 102 -0.70 -2.82 -2.60
N TYR A 103 0.38 -2.05 -2.76
CA TYR A 103 1.72 -2.52 -3.15
C TYR A 103 2.68 -2.42 -1.95
N ALA A 104 3.80 -1.71 -2.07
CA ALA A 104 4.84 -1.64 -1.04
C ALA A 104 4.42 -0.93 0.27
N ARG A 105 3.24 -0.28 0.30
CA ARG A 105 2.61 0.24 1.53
C ARG A 105 1.86 -0.88 2.29
N ASP A 106 1.51 -1.97 1.60
CA ASP A 106 0.82 -3.18 2.08
C ASP A 106 -0.52 -2.90 2.79
N PHE A 107 -1.33 -2.02 2.20
CA PHE A 107 -2.62 -1.59 2.76
C PHE A 107 -3.75 -1.77 1.74
N LEU A 108 -4.76 -2.55 2.12
CA LEU A 108 -5.90 -2.95 1.32
C LEU A 108 -7.17 -2.27 1.80
N VAL A 109 -8.19 -2.17 0.94
CA VAL A 109 -9.52 -1.67 1.34
C VAL A 109 -10.16 -2.55 2.43
N GLN A 110 -9.78 -3.84 2.50
CA GLN A 110 -10.16 -4.75 3.58
C GLN A 110 -9.62 -4.32 4.96
N ASP A 111 -8.46 -3.67 5.02
CA ASP A 111 -7.86 -3.26 6.30
C ASP A 111 -8.69 -2.17 7.00
N LEU A 112 -9.50 -1.42 6.25
CA LEU A 112 -10.48 -0.49 6.80
C LEU A 112 -11.62 -1.23 7.53
N ASP A 113 -12.01 -2.41 7.07
CA ASP A 113 -13.04 -3.24 7.72
C ASP A 113 -12.48 -3.98 8.95
N THR A 114 -11.28 -4.55 8.83
CA THR A 114 -10.68 -5.41 9.88
C THR A 114 -10.07 -4.61 11.04
N SER A 115 -9.56 -3.40 10.80
CA SER A 115 -9.14 -2.46 11.86
C SER A 115 -10.30 -1.72 12.53
N GLY A 116 -11.50 -1.76 11.92
CA GLY A 116 -12.67 -0.99 12.33
C GLY A 116 -12.75 0.44 11.76
N ALA A 117 -11.70 0.95 11.09
CA ALA A 117 -11.65 2.32 10.58
C ALA A 117 -12.84 2.70 9.68
N ALA A 118 -13.43 1.75 8.95
CA ALA A 118 -14.61 1.94 8.11
C ALA A 118 -15.91 2.24 8.88
N ALA A 119 -15.93 2.05 10.21
CA ALA A 119 -17.03 2.45 11.09
C ALA A 119 -16.80 3.84 11.73
N ASP A 120 -15.54 4.27 11.86
CA ASP A 120 -15.16 5.59 12.39
C ASP A 120 -15.08 6.67 11.30
N LEU A 121 -14.79 6.26 10.06
CA LEU A 121 -14.79 7.11 8.86
C LEU A 121 -16.22 7.39 8.37
N THR A 122 -16.44 8.58 7.83
CA THR A 122 -17.68 8.93 7.12
C THR A 122 -17.48 9.05 5.62
N HIS A 123 -16.25 9.33 5.17
CA HIS A 123 -15.88 9.40 3.75
C HIS A 123 -14.50 8.76 3.53
N VAL A 124 -14.36 8.02 2.43
CA VAL A 124 -13.07 7.60 1.87
C VAL A 124 -12.84 8.38 0.56
N ASN A 125 -11.82 9.22 0.53
CA ASN A 125 -11.36 9.89 -0.69
C ASN A 125 -10.36 8.97 -1.40
N TYR A 126 -10.74 8.41 -2.55
CA TYR A 126 -9.87 7.56 -3.33
C TYR A 126 -8.87 8.38 -4.14
N ALA A 127 -7.59 8.18 -3.87
CA ALA A 127 -6.47 8.98 -4.37
C ALA A 127 -5.67 8.17 -5.43
N PHE A 128 -5.72 8.49 -6.72
CA PHE A 128 -6.42 9.60 -7.37
C PHE A 128 -6.98 9.20 -8.73
N ALA A 129 -7.77 10.09 -9.34
CA ALA A 129 -8.07 10.12 -10.76
C ALA A 129 -7.24 11.19 -11.51
N ASN A 130 -6.91 10.95 -12.77
CA ASN A 130 -6.04 11.80 -13.58
C ASN A 130 -6.77 12.48 -14.76
N ILE A 131 -6.19 13.56 -15.30
CA ILE A 131 -6.73 14.35 -16.43
C ILE A 131 -5.90 14.10 -17.69
N HIS A 132 -6.52 13.50 -18.72
CA HIS A 132 -5.81 13.06 -19.93
C HIS A 132 -5.22 14.26 -20.70
N PRO A 133 -3.89 14.28 -20.99
CA PRO A 133 -3.21 15.45 -21.55
C PRO A 133 -3.80 16.01 -22.87
N ASP A 134 -4.26 15.17 -23.80
CA ASP A 134 -4.81 15.63 -25.09
C ASP A 134 -6.29 16.01 -25.04
N THR A 135 -7.14 15.17 -24.45
CA THR A 135 -8.61 15.27 -24.50
C THR A 135 -9.20 16.16 -23.41
N LEU A 136 -8.47 16.37 -22.31
CA LEU A 136 -8.93 17.08 -21.11
C LEU A 136 -10.19 16.44 -20.52
N THR A 137 -10.07 15.14 -20.24
CA THR A 137 -11.11 14.25 -19.70
C THR A 137 -10.52 13.42 -18.56
N CYS A 138 -11.36 12.93 -17.65
CA CYS A 138 -10.97 11.77 -16.85
C CYS A 138 -10.68 10.57 -17.78
N PHE A 139 -9.81 9.66 -17.35
CA PHE A 139 -9.42 8.47 -18.10
C PHE A 139 -8.85 7.40 -17.18
N GLU A 140 -8.81 6.16 -17.68
CA GLU A 140 -8.14 5.02 -17.07
C GLU A 140 -6.96 4.56 -17.94
N ALA A 141 -5.91 4.03 -17.31
CA ALA A 141 -4.74 3.48 -17.98
C ALA A 141 -3.99 2.52 -17.06
N ASN A 142 -3.13 1.67 -17.63
CA ASN A 142 -2.08 0.98 -16.91
C ASN A 142 -0.73 1.58 -17.33
N ARG A 143 -0.29 2.61 -16.60
CA ARG A 143 0.94 3.35 -16.86
C ARG A 143 1.46 4.04 -15.59
N PRO A 144 2.67 3.73 -15.11
CA PRO A 144 3.26 4.42 -13.96
C PRO A 144 3.57 5.89 -14.26
N ASN A 145 3.82 6.66 -13.20
CA ASN A 145 4.39 8.01 -13.29
C ASN A 145 5.70 8.02 -14.10
N GLY A 146 6.00 9.20 -14.66
CA GLY A 146 7.30 9.51 -15.23
C GLY A 146 8.40 9.60 -14.16
N ALA A 147 9.55 10.18 -14.54
CA ALA A 147 10.60 10.45 -13.57
C ALA A 147 10.12 11.45 -12.51
N LYS A 148 10.45 11.20 -11.23
CA LYS A 148 10.14 12.07 -10.11
C LYS A 148 10.60 13.51 -10.35
N ASP A 149 9.78 14.49 -9.95
CA ASP A 149 10.01 15.93 -10.07
C ASP A 149 10.18 16.40 -11.53
N SER A 150 9.80 15.58 -12.52
CA SER A 150 9.89 15.95 -13.93
C SER A 150 8.67 16.73 -14.40
N PRO A 151 8.81 17.73 -15.29
CA PRO A 151 7.69 18.52 -15.84
C PRO A 151 6.60 17.75 -16.59
N THR A 152 6.61 16.42 -16.61
CA THR A 152 5.65 15.52 -17.27
C THR A 152 5.36 14.28 -16.42
N GLU A 153 5.56 14.33 -15.10
CA GLU A 153 5.48 13.14 -14.24
C GLU A 153 4.11 12.43 -14.32
N GLY A 154 3.01 13.15 -14.11
CA GLY A 154 1.66 12.60 -14.23
C GLY A 154 1.12 12.41 -15.66
N ASP A 155 1.89 12.68 -16.72
CA ASP A 155 1.36 12.63 -18.09
C ASP A 155 0.93 11.21 -18.47
N TYR A 156 -0.39 11.02 -18.70
CA TYR A 156 -1.04 9.76 -19.02
C TYR A 156 -0.87 8.64 -17.97
N ALA A 157 -0.50 8.98 -16.73
CA ALA A 157 -0.33 8.01 -15.64
C ALA A 157 -1.68 7.53 -15.07
N GLY A 158 -1.72 6.31 -14.56
CA GLY A 158 -2.90 5.66 -13.97
C GLY A 158 -2.65 4.17 -13.71
N ASP A 159 -3.42 3.57 -12.81
CA ASP A 159 -3.29 2.15 -12.44
C ASP A 159 -4.67 1.45 -12.39
N ALA A 160 -5.28 1.33 -13.56
CA ALA A 160 -6.50 0.58 -13.80
C ALA A 160 -6.44 -0.88 -13.28
N TRP A 161 -5.23 -1.44 -13.12
CA TRP A 161 -5.01 -2.73 -12.49
C TRP A 161 -5.26 -2.67 -10.98
N ALA A 162 -4.71 -1.70 -10.25
CA ALA A 162 -5.09 -1.44 -8.87
C ALA A 162 -6.58 -1.11 -8.73
N ASP A 163 -7.10 -0.24 -9.61
CA ASP A 163 -8.46 0.28 -9.54
C ASP A 163 -9.52 -0.80 -9.76
N TYR A 164 -9.43 -1.58 -10.85
CA TYR A 164 -10.45 -2.58 -11.19
C TYR A 164 -9.95 -3.88 -11.84
N GLY A 165 -8.65 -4.04 -12.08
CA GLY A 165 -8.05 -5.23 -12.71
C GLY A 165 -7.70 -6.38 -11.75
N ARG A 166 -7.04 -6.06 -10.64
CA ARG A 166 -6.48 -7.00 -9.66
C ARG A 166 -7.59 -7.83 -9.02
N GLY A 167 -7.53 -9.14 -9.20
CA GLY A 167 -8.40 -10.07 -8.47
C GLY A 167 -7.90 -10.27 -7.03
N PHE A 168 -8.76 -10.04 -6.06
CA PHE A 168 -8.53 -10.34 -4.65
C PHE A 168 -8.94 -11.79 -4.33
N ALA A 169 -8.17 -12.45 -3.47
CA ALA A 169 -8.54 -13.74 -2.90
C ALA A 169 -9.45 -13.54 -1.67
N ALA A 170 -10.24 -14.56 -1.32
CA ALA A 170 -11.23 -14.52 -0.22
C ALA A 170 -10.68 -14.06 1.14
N GLY A 171 -9.38 -14.31 1.42
CA GLY A 171 -8.72 -13.86 2.64
C GLY A 171 -8.38 -12.37 2.65
N ASN A 172 -8.31 -11.73 1.49
CA ASN A 172 -7.88 -10.34 1.27
C ASN A 172 -9.05 -9.43 0.81
N SER A 173 -10.22 -10.01 0.58
CA SER A 173 -11.45 -9.35 0.12
C SER A 173 -12.32 -8.89 1.29
N VAL A 174 -12.98 -7.74 1.18
CA VAL A 174 -13.87 -7.17 2.19
C VAL A 174 -15.04 -8.11 2.49
N ASP A 175 -15.76 -8.62 1.49
CA ASP A 175 -16.92 -9.50 1.76
C ASP A 175 -16.55 -10.95 2.12
N GLY A 176 -15.28 -11.33 1.99
CA GLY A 176 -14.76 -12.68 2.22
C GLY A 176 -14.89 -13.63 1.02
N VAL A 177 -15.19 -13.12 -0.18
CA VAL A 177 -15.35 -13.88 -1.42
C VAL A 177 -14.23 -13.53 -2.41
N ALA A 178 -13.64 -14.55 -3.05
CA ALA A 178 -12.61 -14.32 -4.05
C ALA A 178 -13.21 -13.79 -5.37
N ASP A 179 -12.59 -12.75 -5.95
CA ASP A 179 -12.93 -12.22 -7.27
C ASP A 179 -12.81 -13.33 -8.34
N THR A 180 -13.81 -13.45 -9.22
CA THR A 180 -13.70 -14.33 -10.39
C THR A 180 -12.81 -13.69 -11.46
N TRP A 181 -12.34 -14.51 -12.41
CA TRP A 181 -11.56 -14.02 -13.56
C TRP A 181 -12.43 -13.30 -14.62
N ASP A 182 -13.75 -13.52 -14.61
CA ASP A 182 -14.70 -13.05 -15.63
C ASP A 182 -15.63 -11.91 -15.17
N GLN A 183 -15.63 -11.54 -13.87
CA GLN A 183 -16.39 -10.38 -13.41
C GLN A 183 -15.82 -9.05 -13.96
N PRO A 184 -16.69 -8.09 -14.35
CA PRO A 184 -16.25 -6.85 -15.00
C PRO A 184 -15.64 -5.81 -14.05
N LEU A 185 -15.75 -6.01 -12.73
CA LEU A 185 -15.14 -5.13 -11.72
C LEU A 185 -14.45 -6.00 -10.68
N ALA A 186 -13.13 -5.84 -10.53
CA ALA A 186 -12.36 -6.34 -9.39
C ALA A 186 -11.68 -5.12 -8.73
N GLY A 187 -10.45 -5.25 -8.23
CA GLY A 187 -9.64 -4.12 -7.79
C GLY A 187 -10.20 -3.35 -6.60
N ASN A 188 -9.58 -2.22 -6.27
CA ASN A 188 -9.99 -1.34 -5.20
C ASN A 188 -11.46 -0.86 -5.36
N PHE A 189 -11.96 -0.71 -6.58
CA PHE A 189 -13.34 -0.29 -6.86
C PHE A 189 -14.35 -1.37 -6.48
N ASN A 190 -14.07 -2.67 -6.70
CA ASN A 190 -14.94 -3.73 -6.17
C ASN A 190 -14.90 -3.75 -4.64
N GLN A 191 -13.70 -3.62 -4.07
CA GLN A 191 -13.51 -3.67 -2.63
C GLN A 191 -14.18 -2.48 -1.91
N LEU A 192 -14.18 -1.28 -2.50
CA LEU A 192 -14.95 -0.13 -2.00
C LEU A 192 -16.48 -0.37 -2.07
N ARG A 193 -16.97 -1.05 -3.12
CA ARG A 193 -18.38 -1.45 -3.23
C ARG A 193 -18.78 -2.44 -2.15
N GLU A 194 -17.93 -3.41 -1.85
CA GLU A 194 -18.12 -4.36 -0.73
C GLU A 194 -18.06 -3.65 0.63
N LEU A 195 -17.13 -2.70 0.80
CA LEU A 195 -16.99 -1.92 2.04
C LEU A 195 -18.24 -1.09 2.31
N LYS A 196 -18.76 -0.38 1.31
CA LYS A 196 -20.06 0.34 1.41
C LYS A 196 -21.25 -0.57 1.64
N ALA A 197 -21.20 -1.84 1.18
CA ALA A 197 -22.25 -2.81 1.45
C ALA A 197 -22.25 -3.31 2.91
N LYS A 198 -21.09 -3.34 3.58
CA LYS A 198 -20.98 -3.54 5.04
C LYS A 198 -21.28 -2.29 5.84
N HIS A 199 -20.77 -1.14 5.39
CA HIS A 199 -20.79 0.16 6.07
C HIS A 199 -21.64 1.17 5.28
N PRO A 200 -22.98 1.06 5.28
CA PRO A 200 -23.87 1.86 4.41
C PRO A 200 -23.98 3.35 4.80
N HIS A 201 -23.22 3.81 5.79
CA HIS A 201 -23.05 5.22 6.15
C HIS A 201 -21.83 5.85 5.45
N LEU A 202 -20.89 5.02 4.97
CA LEU A 202 -19.62 5.43 4.38
C LEU A 202 -19.83 5.85 2.92
N LYS A 203 -19.28 7.01 2.54
CA LYS A 203 -19.23 7.45 1.13
C LYS A 203 -17.84 7.25 0.55
N ALA A 204 -17.76 6.82 -0.70
CA ALA A 204 -16.52 6.80 -1.46
C ALA A 204 -16.52 7.97 -2.47
N MET A 205 -15.52 8.83 -2.38
CA MET A 205 -15.34 9.99 -3.27
C MET A 205 -14.17 9.72 -4.20
N VAL A 206 -14.25 10.12 -5.47
CA VAL A 206 -13.06 10.13 -6.34
C VAL A 206 -12.33 11.45 -6.15
N SER A 207 -11.12 11.43 -5.59
CA SER A 207 -10.26 12.62 -5.58
C SER A 207 -9.52 12.73 -6.91
N ILE A 208 -9.69 13.85 -7.61
CA ILE A 208 -9.07 14.11 -8.91
C ILE A 208 -7.86 15.02 -8.69
N GLY A 209 -6.67 14.59 -9.10
CA GLY A 209 -5.45 15.38 -9.07
C GLY A 209 -4.44 14.99 -8.00
N GLY A 210 -4.19 15.90 -7.05
CA GLY A 210 -3.04 15.87 -6.15
C GLY A 210 -1.74 16.31 -6.84
N TRP A 211 -0.66 16.37 -6.06
CA TRP A 211 0.63 17.00 -6.37
C TRP A 211 1.14 16.75 -7.80
N THR A 212 1.26 15.48 -8.21
CA THR A 212 1.89 15.11 -9.50
C THR A 212 0.93 15.10 -10.70
N TRP A 213 -0.39 15.02 -10.47
CA TRP A 213 -1.40 14.84 -11.53
C TRP A 213 -2.26 16.11 -11.78
N SER A 214 -2.13 17.13 -10.93
CA SER A 214 -2.80 18.44 -11.08
C SER A 214 -2.50 19.18 -12.40
N ARG A 215 -1.46 18.76 -13.13
CA ARG A 215 -0.86 19.42 -14.30
C ARG A 215 -1.80 19.95 -15.37
N HIS A 216 -2.95 19.31 -15.61
CA HIS A 216 -3.85 19.68 -16.72
C HIS A 216 -5.13 20.39 -16.29
N PHE A 217 -5.33 20.67 -14.98
CA PHE A 217 -6.52 21.36 -14.49
C PHE A 217 -6.73 22.73 -15.15
N SER A 218 -5.73 23.63 -15.18
CA SER A 218 -5.88 24.95 -15.80
C SER A 218 -6.40 24.86 -17.25
N ARG A 219 -5.93 23.86 -18.00
CA ARG A 219 -6.37 23.60 -19.38
C ARG A 219 -7.80 23.05 -19.45
N ALA A 220 -8.17 22.13 -18.57
CA ALA A 220 -9.53 21.59 -18.48
C ALA A 220 -10.54 22.65 -18.00
N ALA A 221 -10.12 23.52 -17.08
CA ALA A 221 -10.93 24.60 -16.51
C ALA A 221 -11.11 25.80 -17.46
N ALA A 222 -10.24 25.99 -18.46
CA ALA A 222 -10.12 27.23 -19.23
C ALA A 222 -11.36 27.73 -20.00
N THR A 223 -12.23 26.85 -20.52
CA THR A 223 -13.42 27.25 -21.29
C THR A 223 -14.67 26.45 -20.89
N PRO A 224 -15.90 26.96 -21.15
CA PRO A 224 -17.11 26.19 -20.91
C PRO A 224 -17.09 24.81 -21.60
N GLU A 225 -16.58 24.74 -22.84
CA GLU A 225 -16.54 23.52 -23.66
C GLU A 225 -15.39 22.55 -23.32
N SER A 226 -14.44 22.99 -22.48
CA SER A 226 -13.47 22.09 -21.83
C SER A 226 -14.01 21.60 -20.49
N ARG A 227 -14.67 22.48 -19.70
CA ARG A 227 -15.28 22.12 -18.40
C ARG A 227 -16.43 21.14 -18.55
N GLU A 228 -17.41 21.42 -19.40
CA GLU A 228 -18.56 20.55 -19.66
C GLU A 228 -18.11 19.14 -20.04
N ARG A 229 -17.07 19.04 -20.88
CA ARG A 229 -16.44 17.79 -21.35
C ARG A 229 -15.67 17.06 -20.24
N PHE A 230 -14.88 17.78 -19.46
CA PHE A 230 -14.11 17.22 -18.36
C PHE A 230 -15.07 16.62 -17.32
N VAL A 231 -16.00 17.43 -16.81
CA VAL A 231 -17.01 17.02 -15.82
C VAL A 231 -17.84 15.83 -16.32
N SER A 232 -18.38 15.89 -17.55
CA SER A 232 -19.19 14.79 -18.09
C SER A 232 -18.39 13.50 -18.24
N SER A 233 -17.13 13.57 -18.67
CA SER A 233 -16.27 12.39 -18.76
C SER A 233 -15.97 11.73 -17.40
N CYS A 234 -15.84 12.53 -16.33
CA CYS A 234 -15.63 12.01 -14.99
C CYS A 234 -16.92 11.39 -14.42
N ILE A 235 -18.08 12.02 -14.66
CA ILE A 235 -19.40 11.49 -14.27
C ILE A 235 -19.72 10.18 -15.02
N ASP A 236 -19.44 10.11 -16.32
CA ASP A 236 -19.58 8.89 -17.13
C ASP A 236 -18.68 7.77 -16.58
N LEU A 237 -17.39 8.07 -16.35
CA LEU A 237 -16.42 7.07 -15.92
C LEU A 237 -16.69 6.53 -14.50
N TYR A 238 -16.88 7.41 -13.52
CA TYR A 238 -16.88 7.03 -12.10
C TYR A 238 -18.26 6.93 -11.45
N ILE A 239 -19.21 7.82 -11.78
CA ILE A 239 -20.55 7.81 -11.14
C ILE A 239 -21.49 6.86 -11.87
N LYS A 240 -21.50 6.91 -13.22
CA LYS A 240 -22.21 5.91 -14.03
C LYS A 240 -21.44 4.59 -14.14
N GLY A 241 -20.13 4.62 -13.92
CA GLY A 241 -19.28 3.43 -13.88
C GLY A 241 -18.95 2.87 -15.27
N ASP A 242 -18.96 3.69 -16.32
CA ASP A 242 -18.68 3.28 -17.71
C ASP A 242 -17.16 3.11 -17.96
N LEU A 243 -16.51 2.25 -17.18
CA LEU A 243 -15.08 1.97 -17.27
C LEU A 243 -14.69 1.46 -18.68
N PRO A 244 -13.54 1.87 -19.24
CA PRO A 244 -13.02 1.26 -20.45
C PRO A 244 -12.56 -0.17 -20.19
N ILE A 245 -12.60 -1.02 -21.22
CA ILE A 245 -12.14 -2.40 -21.10
C ILE A 245 -10.60 -2.43 -21.15
N ILE A 246 -9.99 -2.70 -20.00
CA ILE A 246 -8.53 -2.83 -19.80
C ILE A 246 -8.27 -4.22 -19.20
N ASP A 247 -7.30 -4.93 -19.78
CA ASP A 247 -6.85 -6.28 -19.38
C ASP A 247 -7.96 -7.33 -19.14
N GLY A 248 -9.11 -7.14 -19.79
CA GLY A 248 -10.27 -8.05 -19.78
C GLY A 248 -11.41 -7.63 -18.85
N ARG A 249 -11.21 -6.66 -17.95
CA ARG A 249 -12.24 -6.11 -17.05
C ARG A 249 -12.67 -4.71 -17.48
N GLY A 250 -13.67 -4.14 -16.80
CA GLY A 250 -14.35 -2.90 -17.15
C GLY A 250 -15.61 -3.11 -18.01
N GLY A 251 -16.14 -2.03 -18.58
CA GLY A 251 -17.32 -2.00 -19.43
C GLY A 251 -18.46 -1.12 -18.88
N PRO A 252 -19.53 -0.89 -19.66
CA PRO A 252 -20.61 0.03 -19.28
C PRO A 252 -21.31 -0.37 -17.97
N GLY A 253 -21.47 0.58 -17.06
CA GLY A 253 -22.06 0.38 -15.74
C GLY A 253 -21.30 -0.55 -14.78
N SER A 254 -20.06 -0.94 -15.08
CA SER A 254 -19.30 -1.93 -14.27
C SER A 254 -18.97 -1.43 -12.86
N ALA A 255 -18.66 -0.14 -12.70
CA ALA A 255 -18.41 0.54 -11.42
C ALA A 255 -19.62 1.36 -10.89
N ALA A 256 -20.83 1.13 -11.42
CA ALA A 256 -22.00 1.90 -11.00
C ALA A 256 -22.28 1.73 -9.49
N GLY A 257 -22.40 2.84 -8.77
CA GLY A 257 -22.65 2.87 -7.32
C GLY A 257 -21.40 2.69 -6.43
N VAL A 258 -20.20 2.53 -7.01
CA VAL A 258 -18.95 2.56 -6.22
C VAL A 258 -18.79 3.93 -5.56
N PHE A 259 -18.92 5.03 -6.34
CA PHE A 259 -18.63 6.38 -5.88
C PHE A 259 -19.88 7.27 -5.73
N ASP A 260 -19.84 8.13 -4.72
CA ASP A 260 -20.93 9.03 -4.28
C ASP A 260 -20.64 10.50 -4.58
N GLY A 261 -19.51 10.82 -5.20
CA GLY A 261 -19.11 12.21 -5.44
C GLY A 261 -17.68 12.37 -5.90
N PHE A 262 -17.24 13.63 -5.95
CA PHE A 262 -15.90 14.03 -6.34
C PHE A 262 -15.24 14.90 -5.29
N ASP A 263 -13.93 14.74 -5.14
CA ASP A 263 -13.05 15.66 -4.44
C ASP A 263 -12.10 16.30 -5.46
N ILE A 264 -11.94 17.62 -5.40
CA ILE A 264 -11.11 18.38 -6.35
C ILE A 264 -9.80 18.79 -5.68
N ASP A 265 -8.73 18.07 -5.99
CA ASP A 265 -7.39 18.29 -5.46
C ASP A 265 -6.50 18.92 -6.55
N TRP A 266 -6.61 20.24 -6.72
CA TRP A 266 -5.80 21.01 -7.67
C TRP A 266 -4.67 21.74 -6.95
N GLU A 267 -3.45 21.23 -7.12
CA GLU A 267 -2.20 21.81 -6.63
C GLU A 267 -1.38 22.49 -7.75
N TRP A 268 -1.43 23.81 -7.98
CA TRP A 268 -2.30 24.81 -7.34
C TRP A 268 -2.82 25.81 -8.40
N PRO A 269 -4.10 26.24 -8.35
CA PRO A 269 -4.65 27.19 -9.32
C PRO A 269 -4.00 28.58 -9.22
N GLY A 270 -3.77 29.22 -10.37
CA GLY A 270 -3.45 30.66 -10.46
C GLY A 270 -2.03 31.08 -10.07
N VAL A 271 -1.20 30.17 -9.53
CA VAL A 271 0.19 30.46 -9.13
C VAL A 271 1.19 30.05 -10.20
N PRO A 272 2.39 30.69 -10.26
CA PRO A 272 3.49 30.23 -11.11
C PRO A 272 4.06 28.84 -10.73
N GLU A 273 4.94 28.32 -11.59
CA GLU A 273 5.64 27.04 -11.43
C GLU A 273 6.47 26.95 -10.14
N GLU A 274 6.95 28.09 -9.61
CA GLU A 274 7.75 28.17 -8.38
C GLU A 274 7.01 27.87 -7.06
N PHE A 275 5.69 27.58 -7.11
CA PHE A 275 4.84 27.31 -5.94
C PHE A 275 4.10 25.95 -5.99
N GLN A 276 4.42 25.08 -6.96
CA GLN A 276 3.69 23.84 -7.22
C GLN A 276 4.61 22.79 -7.87
N HIS A 277 4.08 21.62 -8.22
CA HIS A 277 4.83 20.60 -8.95
C HIS A 277 5.37 21.14 -10.30
N PRO A 278 6.62 20.84 -10.69
CA PRO A 278 7.21 21.30 -11.95
C PRO A 278 6.35 20.99 -13.17
N GLY A 279 6.32 21.92 -14.14
CA GLY A 279 5.57 21.76 -15.38
C GLY A 279 4.06 21.84 -15.29
N ASN A 280 3.45 22.10 -14.13
CA ASN A 280 2.00 22.31 -14.01
C ASN A 280 1.54 23.51 -14.86
N HIS A 281 0.44 23.34 -15.58
CA HIS A 281 -0.15 24.43 -16.37
C HIS A 281 -0.97 25.34 -15.44
N TRP A 282 -0.75 26.65 -15.57
CA TRP A 282 -1.44 27.68 -14.79
C TRP A 282 -1.81 28.88 -15.66
N SER A 283 -2.79 29.66 -15.19
CA SER A 283 -3.24 30.93 -15.78
C SER A 283 -3.69 31.89 -14.67
N PRO A 284 -3.46 33.21 -14.78
CA PRO A 284 -4.08 34.18 -13.86
C PRO A 284 -5.62 34.18 -13.90
N ASP A 285 -6.23 33.56 -14.92
CA ASP A 285 -7.68 33.36 -15.00
C ASP A 285 -8.18 32.14 -14.20
N ASP A 286 -7.27 31.29 -13.67
CA ASP A 286 -7.61 30.01 -13.01
C ASP A 286 -8.59 30.17 -11.84
N LYS A 287 -8.52 31.28 -11.09
CA LYS A 287 -9.42 31.55 -9.95
C LYS A 287 -10.88 31.66 -10.35
N GLU A 288 -11.19 32.26 -11.50
CA GLU A 288 -12.55 32.29 -12.05
C GLU A 288 -12.90 30.97 -12.76
N ASN A 289 -11.92 30.33 -13.39
CA ASN A 289 -12.11 29.04 -14.05
C ASN A 289 -12.40 27.89 -13.08
N LEU A 290 -11.82 27.92 -11.88
CA LEU A 290 -12.09 26.98 -10.78
C LEU A 290 -13.52 27.14 -10.25
N VAL A 291 -13.96 28.35 -9.92
CA VAL A 291 -15.36 28.58 -9.51
C VAL A 291 -16.31 28.10 -10.61
N ALA A 292 -15.99 28.38 -11.88
CA ALA A 292 -16.79 27.94 -13.02
C ALA A 292 -16.65 26.44 -13.36
N LEU A 293 -15.73 25.70 -12.72
CA LEU A 293 -15.56 24.25 -12.79
C LEU A 293 -16.34 23.56 -11.68
N LEU A 294 -16.24 24.06 -10.43
CA LEU A 294 -17.06 23.59 -9.32
C LEU A 294 -18.56 23.81 -9.61
N ALA A 295 -18.90 24.95 -10.21
CA ALA A 295 -20.26 25.24 -10.69
C ALA A 295 -20.75 24.19 -11.72
N GLU A 296 -19.88 23.72 -12.62
CA GLU A 296 -20.25 22.78 -13.68
C GLU A 296 -20.32 21.34 -13.14
N PHE A 297 -19.44 20.95 -12.20
CA PHE A 297 -19.58 19.72 -11.42
C PHE A 297 -20.92 19.70 -10.68
N ARG A 298 -21.19 20.70 -9.81
CA ARG A 298 -22.44 20.80 -9.04
C ARG A 298 -23.66 20.75 -9.96
N ARG A 299 -23.64 21.49 -11.08
CA ARG A 299 -24.73 21.48 -12.09
C ARG A 299 -24.99 20.10 -12.69
N GLN A 300 -23.96 19.36 -13.09
CA GLN A 300 -24.14 18.03 -13.69
C GLN A 300 -24.50 16.96 -12.64
N LEU A 301 -23.96 17.07 -11.43
CA LEU A 301 -24.33 16.21 -10.31
C LEU A 301 -25.79 16.41 -9.87
N ASP A 302 -26.27 17.66 -9.82
CA ASP A 302 -27.68 17.98 -9.52
C ASP A 302 -28.62 17.52 -10.64
N GLU A 303 -28.20 17.66 -11.90
CA GLU A 303 -28.94 17.14 -13.06
C GLU A 303 -29.03 15.61 -13.04
N LEU A 304 -27.99 14.91 -12.55
CA LEU A 304 -27.99 13.46 -12.39
C LEU A 304 -28.80 13.01 -11.17
N ALA A 305 -28.67 13.68 -10.01
CA ALA A 305 -29.47 13.44 -8.81
C ALA A 305 -30.97 13.58 -9.10
N GLY A 306 -31.37 14.57 -9.90
CA GLY A 306 -32.74 14.74 -10.38
C GLY A 306 -33.24 13.63 -11.33
N GLN A 307 -32.37 12.75 -11.81
CA GLN A 307 -32.70 11.59 -12.66
C GLN A 307 -32.64 10.26 -11.91
N THR A 308 -31.66 10.08 -11.01
CA THR A 308 -31.45 8.83 -10.24
C THR A 308 -32.26 8.81 -8.94
N GLY A 309 -32.40 9.95 -8.27
CA GLY A 309 -32.91 10.06 -6.90
C GLY A 309 -31.82 9.97 -5.83
N GLU A 310 -30.57 9.73 -6.22
CA GLU A 310 -29.41 9.69 -5.32
C GLU A 310 -28.92 11.10 -4.97
N THR A 311 -28.08 11.21 -3.94
CA THR A 311 -27.39 12.45 -3.58
C THR A 311 -25.90 12.31 -3.88
N TYR A 312 -25.32 13.28 -4.59
CA TYR A 312 -23.89 13.31 -4.90
C TYR A 312 -23.21 14.54 -4.28
N GLU A 313 -22.05 14.34 -3.65
CA GLU A 313 -21.30 15.42 -2.99
C GLU A 313 -20.11 15.91 -3.82
N LEU A 314 -19.67 17.13 -3.53
CA LEU A 314 -18.50 17.77 -4.12
C LEU A 314 -17.64 18.41 -3.02
N SER A 315 -16.41 17.93 -2.84
CA SER A 315 -15.41 18.52 -1.94
C SER A 315 -14.16 19.01 -2.70
N ALA A 316 -13.22 19.60 -1.98
CA ALA A 316 -11.91 19.98 -2.51
C ALA A 316 -10.84 19.92 -1.41
N PHE A 317 -9.58 19.65 -1.79
CA PHE A 317 -8.43 19.91 -0.95
C PHE A 317 -8.03 21.40 -1.02
N LEU A 318 -7.73 22.00 0.13
CA LEU A 318 -7.60 23.45 0.31
C LEU A 318 -6.23 23.81 0.93
N PRO A 319 -5.43 24.68 0.29
CA PRO A 319 -4.06 24.96 0.71
C PRO A 319 -3.98 25.73 2.03
N ALA A 320 -2.95 25.45 2.83
CA ALA A 320 -2.68 26.18 4.06
C ALA A 320 -2.17 27.62 3.83
N ASN A 321 -1.48 27.85 2.71
CA ASN A 321 -0.70 29.05 2.46
C ASN A 321 -1.54 30.18 1.82
N PRO A 322 -1.71 31.35 2.49
CA PRO A 322 -2.42 32.52 1.98
C PRO A 322 -2.10 32.95 0.55
N VAL A 323 -0.86 32.77 0.09
CA VAL A 323 -0.44 33.14 -1.28
C VAL A 323 -1.14 32.27 -2.31
N LEU A 324 -1.32 30.98 -2.03
CA LEU A 324 -2.03 30.03 -2.89
C LEU A 324 -3.54 30.30 -2.87
N ILE A 325 -4.10 30.57 -1.68
CA ILE A 325 -5.53 30.87 -1.50
C ILE A 325 -5.93 32.16 -2.24
N ASP A 326 -5.22 33.27 -2.01
CA ASP A 326 -5.54 34.54 -2.67
C ASP A 326 -5.32 34.50 -4.19
N ALA A 327 -4.37 33.70 -4.70
CA ALA A 327 -4.13 33.54 -6.13
C ALA A 327 -5.15 32.65 -6.85
N GLY A 328 -5.50 31.50 -6.25
CA GLY A 328 -6.26 30.44 -6.93
C GLY A 328 -7.70 30.22 -6.47
N TRP A 329 -8.03 30.55 -5.22
CA TRP A 329 -9.29 30.14 -4.60
C TRP A 329 -10.18 31.35 -4.27
N ASP A 330 -11.33 31.51 -4.94
CA ASP A 330 -12.33 32.50 -4.53
C ASP A 330 -13.18 31.92 -3.39
N VAL A 331 -12.61 32.00 -2.18
CA VAL A 331 -13.20 31.52 -0.92
C VAL A 331 -14.65 32.00 -0.73
N THR A 332 -15.01 33.16 -1.28
CA THR A 332 -16.36 33.74 -1.15
C THR A 332 -17.41 33.11 -2.06
N ARG A 333 -17.00 32.22 -2.98
CA ARG A 333 -17.84 31.61 -4.03
C ARG A 333 -17.66 30.11 -4.23
N ILE A 334 -16.51 29.53 -3.88
CA ILE A 334 -16.33 28.06 -4.01
C ILE A 334 -17.34 27.28 -3.15
N PHE A 335 -17.70 27.79 -1.98
CA PHE A 335 -18.68 27.18 -1.07
C PHE A 335 -20.16 27.44 -1.46
N ASP A 336 -20.43 28.13 -2.58
CA ASP A 336 -21.74 28.05 -3.26
C ASP A 336 -21.92 26.69 -4.00
N HIS A 337 -20.84 25.90 -4.13
CA HIS A 337 -20.78 24.68 -4.95
C HIS A 337 -20.19 23.46 -4.21
N LEU A 338 -19.32 23.69 -3.21
CA LEU A 338 -18.75 22.65 -2.35
C LEU A 338 -19.65 22.33 -1.15
N ASP A 339 -19.85 21.04 -0.86
CA ASP A 339 -20.53 20.55 0.34
C ASP A 339 -19.63 20.67 1.59
N PHE A 340 -18.31 20.52 1.42
CA PHE A 340 -17.26 20.83 2.38
C PHE A 340 -15.89 20.97 1.69
N GLY A 341 -14.86 21.41 2.42
CA GLY A 341 -13.48 21.49 1.95
C GLY A 341 -12.49 21.02 3.01
N ASN A 342 -11.48 20.27 2.57
CA ASN A 342 -10.45 19.66 3.40
C ASN A 342 -9.24 20.59 3.48
N VAL A 343 -9.02 21.25 4.62
CA VAL A 343 -7.93 22.23 4.77
C VAL A 343 -6.63 21.54 5.18
N GLN A 344 -5.57 21.79 4.44
CA GLN A 344 -4.21 21.33 4.73
C GLN A 344 -3.75 21.80 6.13
N GLY A 345 -3.58 20.85 7.07
CA GLY A 345 -3.01 21.05 8.41
C GLY A 345 -1.69 20.31 8.64
N TYR A 346 -1.06 19.89 7.54
CA TYR A 346 0.22 19.18 7.46
C TYR A 346 1.07 19.80 6.35
N ASP A 347 2.31 19.34 6.18
CA ASP A 347 3.29 19.92 5.23
C ASP A 347 3.57 21.42 5.47
N LEU A 348 3.33 21.89 6.69
CA LEU A 348 3.53 23.28 7.12
C LEU A 348 5.02 23.65 7.21
N HIS A 349 5.88 22.64 7.42
CA HIS A 349 7.34 22.70 7.34
C HIS A 349 7.86 21.33 6.88
N GLY A 350 9.00 21.27 6.19
CA GLY A 350 9.47 20.02 5.58
C GLY A 350 10.84 20.11 4.92
N THR A 351 11.31 18.99 4.38
CA THR A 351 12.72 18.81 3.94
C THR A 351 13.12 19.57 2.68
N TRP A 352 12.19 20.30 2.06
CA TRP A 352 12.52 21.42 1.14
C TRP A 352 13.28 22.56 1.85
N ARG A 353 13.27 22.58 3.20
CA ARG A 353 14.23 23.26 4.06
C ARG A 353 15.11 22.21 4.75
N PRO A 354 16.14 21.67 4.06
CA PRO A 354 16.92 20.54 4.56
C PRO A 354 17.87 20.88 5.72
N ASP A 355 18.07 22.17 5.98
CA ASP A 355 19.04 22.74 6.93
C ASP A 355 18.45 23.13 8.29
N VAL A 356 17.13 23.04 8.47
CA VAL A 356 16.44 23.32 9.75
C VAL A 356 15.25 22.37 9.98
N ALA A 357 15.29 21.65 11.10
CA ALA A 357 14.20 20.81 11.56
C ALA A 357 13.07 21.65 12.20
N GLY A 358 11.82 21.16 12.19
CA GLY A 358 10.69 21.93 12.72
C GLY A 358 9.34 21.22 12.55
N HIS A 359 8.30 21.77 13.16
CA HIS A 359 6.98 21.15 13.21
C HIS A 359 6.25 21.24 11.87
N GLN A 360 5.75 20.10 11.38
CA GLN A 360 5.08 20.01 10.08
C GLN A 360 3.55 20.07 10.16
N SER A 361 2.98 19.91 11.36
CA SER A 361 1.54 19.79 11.62
C SER A 361 1.10 20.45 12.95
N ASN A 362 1.83 21.47 13.40
CA ASN A 362 1.51 22.27 14.59
C ASN A 362 0.12 22.93 14.49
N THR A 363 -0.63 22.92 15.58
CA THR A 363 -2.00 23.49 15.57
C THR A 363 -1.97 25.01 15.59
N TYR A 364 -1.12 25.62 16.41
CA TYR A 364 -0.93 27.07 16.51
C TYR A 364 0.42 27.51 15.94
N ASP A 365 0.55 28.80 15.62
CA ASP A 365 1.82 29.37 15.11
C ASP A 365 2.86 29.45 16.24
N ASP A 366 4.05 28.95 15.97
CA ASP A 366 5.08 28.71 16.98
C ASP A 366 5.97 29.96 17.20
N PRO A 367 5.98 30.59 18.41
CA PRO A 367 6.80 31.77 18.66
C PRO A 367 8.31 31.57 18.49
N ALA A 368 8.81 30.34 18.62
CA ALA A 368 10.21 29.97 18.44
C ALA A 368 10.60 29.68 16.98
N ASN A 369 9.64 29.54 16.06
CA ASN A 369 9.90 29.32 14.64
C ASN A 369 10.75 30.48 14.05
N PRO A 370 11.98 30.21 13.56
CA PRO A 370 12.95 31.23 13.17
C PRO A 370 12.74 31.77 11.74
N LEU A 371 11.73 31.29 11.03
CA LEU A 371 11.39 31.75 9.68
C LEU A 371 10.69 33.13 9.71
N GLU A 372 10.73 33.82 8.57
CA GLU A 372 9.97 35.07 8.36
C GLU A 372 8.46 34.81 8.52
N GLU A 373 7.70 35.80 8.99
CA GLU A 373 6.24 35.71 9.28
C GLU A 373 5.42 35.16 8.10
N SER A 374 5.80 35.51 6.86
CA SER A 374 5.16 35.00 5.63
C SER A 374 5.53 33.56 5.22
N GLN A 375 6.29 32.87 6.08
CA GLN A 375 6.74 31.48 5.91
C GLN A 375 6.41 30.61 7.13
N ARG A 376 5.67 31.15 8.09
CA ARG A 376 5.17 30.48 9.28
C ARG A 376 3.72 30.05 9.03
N PHE A 377 3.42 28.79 9.28
CA PHE A 377 2.10 28.21 9.05
C PHE A 377 1.69 27.35 10.26
N SER A 378 0.39 27.23 10.47
CA SER A 378 -0.25 26.40 11.49
C SER A 378 -1.65 26.01 10.98
N LEU A 379 -2.21 24.91 11.51
CA LEU A 379 -3.59 24.53 11.20
C LEU A 379 -4.56 25.68 11.52
N ASP A 380 -4.43 26.34 12.67
CA ASP A 380 -5.31 27.42 13.08
C ASP A 380 -5.23 28.66 12.19
N ALA A 381 -4.03 29.02 11.72
CA ALA A 381 -3.86 30.11 10.77
C ALA A 381 -4.52 29.78 9.42
N ALA A 382 -4.44 28.53 8.97
CA ALA A 382 -5.10 28.08 7.74
C ALA A 382 -6.64 28.07 7.90
N MET A 383 -7.18 27.41 8.93
CA MET A 383 -8.62 27.33 9.17
C MET A 383 -9.25 28.72 9.35
N SER A 384 -8.64 29.57 10.18
CA SER A 384 -9.11 30.95 10.41
C SER A 384 -9.12 31.79 9.15
N TYR A 385 -8.18 31.58 8.22
CA TYR A 385 -8.12 32.33 6.96
C TYR A 385 -9.37 32.14 6.08
N TYR A 386 -9.97 30.95 6.10
CA TYR A 386 -11.23 30.64 5.42
C TYR A 386 -12.45 31.19 6.19
N VAL A 387 -12.48 31.04 7.52
CA VAL A 387 -13.58 31.55 8.36
C VAL A 387 -13.69 33.09 8.30
N ASP A 388 -12.56 33.81 8.36
CA ASP A 388 -12.49 35.27 8.20
C ASP A 388 -13.00 35.77 6.84
N ARG A 389 -13.06 34.88 5.83
CA ARG A 389 -13.62 35.15 4.49
C ARG A 389 -15.08 34.75 4.33
N GLY A 390 -15.72 34.29 5.41
CA GLY A 390 -17.15 34.04 5.50
C GLY A 390 -17.57 32.58 5.30
N VAL A 391 -16.63 31.63 5.24
CA VAL A 391 -16.95 30.20 5.21
C VAL A 391 -17.49 29.76 6.58
N ALA A 392 -18.56 28.98 6.60
CA ALA A 392 -19.05 28.40 7.84
C ALA A 392 -18.05 27.35 8.36
N PRO A 393 -17.63 27.37 9.64
CA PRO A 393 -16.69 26.38 10.19
C PRO A 393 -17.10 24.92 9.92
N SER A 394 -18.41 24.62 9.96
CA SER A 394 -18.98 23.29 9.68
C SER A 394 -18.83 22.79 8.21
N GLN A 395 -18.34 23.64 7.30
CA GLN A 395 -17.95 23.27 5.93
C GLN A 395 -16.43 23.01 5.79
N LEU A 396 -15.63 23.18 6.85
CA LEU A 396 -14.18 22.99 6.83
C LEU A 396 -13.77 21.80 7.70
N THR A 397 -13.12 20.79 7.12
CA THR A 397 -12.45 19.71 7.85
C THR A 397 -10.97 20.04 8.04
N ALA A 398 -10.42 19.74 9.21
CA ALA A 398 -9.00 19.93 9.51
C ALA A 398 -8.18 18.72 9.03
N GLY A 399 -7.22 18.93 8.14
CA GLY A 399 -6.31 17.91 7.63
C GLY A 399 -5.22 17.54 8.63
N ILE A 400 -5.00 16.25 8.84
CA ILE A 400 -4.08 15.67 9.81
C ILE A 400 -3.22 14.59 9.12
N PRO A 401 -1.89 14.54 9.36
CA PRO A 401 -1.02 13.58 8.70
C PRO A 401 -0.94 12.25 9.49
N LEU A 402 -1.06 11.13 8.79
CA LEU A 402 -0.73 9.78 9.31
C LEU A 402 0.74 9.42 9.03
N TYR A 403 1.60 10.44 8.94
CA TYR A 403 3.02 10.37 8.62
C TYR A 403 3.78 11.52 9.30
N GLY A 404 5.10 11.38 9.39
CA GLY A 404 6.01 12.39 9.87
C GLY A 404 6.93 12.95 8.79
N ARG A 405 7.44 14.15 9.06
CA ARG A 405 8.56 14.74 8.32
C ARG A 405 9.84 14.73 9.15
N GLY A 406 10.94 14.30 8.52
CA GLY A 406 12.15 13.87 9.21
C GLY A 406 13.45 14.49 8.72
N TRP A 407 14.30 14.88 9.66
CA TRP A 407 15.64 15.42 9.43
C TRP A 407 16.68 14.65 10.24
N THR A 408 17.90 14.51 9.73
CA THR A 408 19.02 13.85 10.42
C THR A 408 20.23 14.77 10.59
N GLY A 409 21.12 14.45 11.52
CA GLY A 409 22.22 15.33 11.94
C GLY A 409 21.73 16.58 12.68
N VAL A 410 20.56 16.50 13.32
CA VAL A 410 19.89 17.62 14.00
C VAL A 410 20.50 17.85 15.38
N ALA A 411 20.94 19.09 15.65
CA ALA A 411 21.47 19.48 16.95
C ALA A 411 20.35 19.56 18.01
N ASP A 412 20.61 19.13 19.26
CA ASP A 412 19.59 19.11 20.32
C ASP A 412 19.04 20.51 20.70
N GLY A 413 19.91 21.53 20.71
CA GLY A 413 19.55 22.93 21.00
C GLY A 413 19.10 23.25 22.43
N GLY A 414 18.90 22.25 23.29
CA GLY A 414 18.09 22.36 24.51
C GLY A 414 16.57 22.32 24.24
N THR A 415 16.15 21.99 23.02
CA THR A 415 14.75 21.91 22.55
C THR A 415 14.44 20.57 21.88
N HIS A 416 15.29 19.56 22.09
CA HIS A 416 15.18 18.24 21.48
C HIS A 416 15.00 18.30 19.95
N GLY A 417 15.85 19.11 19.31
CA GLY A 417 15.89 19.28 17.85
C GLY A 417 14.88 20.27 17.26
N ALA A 418 13.85 20.71 18.01
CA ALA A 418 12.86 21.66 17.50
C ALA A 418 13.51 23.00 17.10
N TRP A 419 13.30 23.41 15.85
CA TRP A 419 13.88 24.59 15.19
C TRP A 419 15.41 24.65 15.15
N GLN A 420 16.08 23.50 15.25
CA GLN A 420 17.54 23.41 15.23
C GLN A 420 18.10 23.07 13.84
N SER A 421 19.38 23.38 13.65
CA SER A 421 20.09 23.10 12.40
C SER A 421 20.16 21.60 12.12
N ALA A 422 19.81 21.21 10.89
CA ALA A 422 19.84 19.84 10.38
C ALA A 422 20.99 19.62 9.39
N GLY A 423 21.37 18.36 9.19
CA GLY A 423 22.32 17.94 8.14
C GLY A 423 21.66 17.56 6.81
N GLY A 424 20.35 17.32 6.81
CA GLY A 424 19.55 16.93 5.65
C GLY A 424 18.28 16.18 6.06
N ALA A 425 17.55 15.66 5.08
CA ALA A 425 16.44 14.74 5.30
C ALA A 425 16.91 13.45 6.00
N ALA A 426 16.10 12.90 6.90
CA ALA A 426 16.33 11.58 7.49
C ALA A 426 16.02 10.45 6.47
N PRO A 427 16.52 9.23 6.67
CA PRO A 427 16.06 8.07 5.91
C PRO A 427 14.55 7.88 6.12
N GLY A 428 13.76 7.94 5.04
CA GLY A 428 12.32 7.68 5.10
C GLY A 428 11.98 6.19 5.05
N GLU A 429 10.67 5.88 5.07
CA GLU A 429 10.17 4.51 4.84
C GLU A 429 10.61 3.99 3.46
N PHE A 430 10.53 4.86 2.44
CA PHE A 430 10.97 4.56 1.07
C PHE A 430 12.20 5.42 0.70
N PRO A 431 13.24 4.84 0.07
CA PRO A 431 14.41 5.58 -0.43
C PRO A 431 14.07 6.76 -1.37
N GLU A 432 12.92 6.68 -2.05
CA GLU A 432 12.38 7.67 -2.99
C GLU A 432 11.66 8.83 -2.26
N GLU A 433 11.27 8.63 -1.00
CA GLU A 433 10.52 9.57 -0.15
C GLU A 433 11.37 10.01 1.09
N PRO A 434 12.64 10.45 0.96
CA PRO A 434 13.51 10.74 2.10
C PRO A 434 12.99 11.91 2.95
N GLY A 435 12.98 11.72 4.27
CA GLY A 435 12.38 12.64 5.22
C GLY A 435 10.86 12.53 5.32
N THR A 436 10.28 11.41 4.87
CA THR A 436 8.87 11.03 5.07
C THR A 436 8.84 9.59 5.64
N ASP A 437 8.12 9.38 6.74
CA ASP A 437 7.95 8.05 7.37
C ASP A 437 6.56 7.96 8.02
N ARG A 438 5.96 6.78 8.12
CA ARG A 438 4.56 6.59 8.54
C ARG A 438 4.38 6.63 10.05
N TYR A 439 3.20 7.06 10.51
CA TYR A 439 2.84 7.01 11.93
C TYR A 439 3.10 5.62 12.54
N ARG A 440 2.70 4.54 11.84
CA ARG A 440 2.99 3.14 12.24
C ARG A 440 4.46 2.86 12.60
N ASN A 441 5.43 3.51 11.94
CA ASN A 441 6.87 3.34 12.17
C ASN A 441 7.44 4.34 13.20
N LEU A 442 6.77 5.47 13.42
CA LEU A 442 7.20 6.56 14.28
C LEU A 442 6.68 6.46 15.72
N ARG A 443 5.49 5.87 15.93
CA ARG A 443 4.75 5.86 17.20
C ARG A 443 5.49 5.21 18.40
N ASP A 444 6.39 4.25 18.13
CA ASP A 444 7.19 3.57 19.17
C ASP A 444 8.49 4.32 19.54
N LYS A 445 8.77 5.47 18.93
CA LYS A 445 9.97 6.30 19.23
C LYS A 445 9.78 7.16 20.50
N PRO A 446 10.84 7.77 21.06
CA PRO A 446 10.71 8.70 22.19
C PRO A 446 10.01 10.01 21.77
N ILE A 447 8.72 10.13 22.09
CA ILE A 447 7.88 11.30 21.75
C ILE A 447 8.05 12.42 22.78
N PHE A 448 8.02 13.65 22.26
CA PHE A 448 7.96 14.93 22.97
C PHE A 448 6.73 15.71 22.51
N HIS A 449 6.19 16.53 23.41
CA HIS A 449 4.99 17.34 23.19
C HIS A 449 5.25 18.80 23.57
N ASP A 450 4.69 19.73 22.80
CA ASP A 450 4.59 21.15 23.17
C ASP A 450 3.12 21.53 23.36
N GLU A 451 2.75 21.92 24.59
CA GLU A 451 1.37 22.28 24.97
C GLU A 451 0.97 23.70 24.55
N GLU A 452 1.91 24.59 24.19
CA GLU A 452 1.62 25.99 23.80
C GLU A 452 1.28 26.07 22.32
N VAL A 453 2.00 25.34 21.45
CA VAL A 453 1.78 25.33 20.00
C VAL A 453 0.95 24.14 19.52
N LEU A 454 0.72 23.15 20.40
CA LEU A 454 0.15 21.83 20.12
C LEU A 454 0.86 21.16 18.94
N ALA A 455 2.03 20.62 19.24
CA ALA A 455 2.84 19.84 18.31
C ALA A 455 3.50 18.63 19.01
N SER A 456 3.69 17.55 18.24
CA SER A 456 4.34 16.31 18.66
C SER A 456 5.53 15.99 17.74
N TRP A 457 6.60 15.42 18.33
CA TRP A 457 7.77 14.98 17.58
C TRP A 457 8.59 13.92 18.33
N SER A 458 9.41 13.16 17.61
CA SER A 458 10.47 12.31 18.18
C SER A 458 11.84 12.97 18.01
N TYR A 459 12.73 12.78 18.99
CA TYR A 459 14.15 13.10 18.87
C TYR A 459 15.05 12.08 19.59
N ASP A 460 16.02 11.50 18.89
CA ASP A 460 16.91 10.45 19.44
C ASP A 460 18.34 10.94 19.78
N GLY A 461 18.65 12.20 19.49
CA GLY A 461 20.00 12.78 19.57
C GLY A 461 20.66 13.06 18.22
N THR A 462 20.04 12.66 17.10
CA THR A 462 20.48 12.98 15.74
C THR A 462 19.33 13.12 14.74
N GLU A 463 18.28 12.31 14.84
CA GLU A 463 17.07 12.41 14.03
C GLU A 463 15.95 13.13 14.76
N PHE A 464 15.31 14.08 14.07
CA PHE A 464 14.09 14.75 14.47
C PHE A 464 12.96 14.35 13.51
N TRP A 465 11.81 13.95 14.05
CA TRP A 465 10.63 13.54 13.28
C TRP A 465 9.39 14.22 13.83
N SER A 466 8.76 15.15 13.10
CA SER A 466 7.47 15.75 13.51
C SER A 466 6.32 15.01 12.84
N PHE A 467 5.38 14.50 13.65
CA PHE A 467 4.22 13.70 13.26
C PHE A 467 3.13 13.83 14.32
N ASP A 468 1.88 13.58 13.96
CA ASP A 468 0.77 13.52 14.91
C ASP A 468 0.76 12.18 15.67
N ASP A 469 0.54 12.24 16.98
CA ASP A 469 0.41 11.08 17.87
C ASP A 469 -0.96 11.10 18.59
N PRO A 470 -1.33 10.07 19.37
CA PRO A 470 -2.64 10.03 20.05
C PRO A 470 -2.89 11.23 20.97
N TRP A 471 -1.84 11.80 21.58
CA TRP A 471 -1.97 13.02 22.38
C TRP A 471 -2.28 14.26 21.53
N LEU A 472 -1.62 14.44 20.37
CA LEU A 472 -1.93 15.58 19.50
C LEU A 472 -3.29 15.41 18.82
N VAL A 473 -3.69 14.19 18.47
CA VAL A 473 -5.02 13.89 17.90
C VAL A 473 -6.14 14.18 18.91
N ASP A 474 -5.96 13.79 20.18
CA ASP A 474 -6.84 14.18 21.30
C ASP A 474 -6.99 15.72 21.38
N LYS A 475 -5.90 16.46 21.31
CA LYS A 475 -5.89 17.94 21.36
C LYS A 475 -6.47 18.58 20.10
N LYS A 476 -6.29 17.98 18.92
CA LYS A 476 -6.91 18.45 17.67
C LYS A 476 -8.40 18.17 17.62
N ALA A 477 -8.89 17.11 18.26
CA ALA A 477 -10.32 16.89 18.43
C ALA A 477 -10.96 17.98 19.32
N ASP A 478 -10.29 18.38 20.41
CA ASP A 478 -10.73 19.54 21.21
C ASP A 478 -10.75 20.83 20.38
N TYR A 479 -9.74 21.07 19.54
CA TYR A 479 -9.69 22.21 18.60
C TYR A 479 -10.85 22.20 17.59
N ILE A 480 -11.09 21.07 16.92
CA ILE A 480 -12.16 20.91 15.91
C ILE A 480 -13.53 21.18 16.53
N THR A 481 -13.80 20.56 17.69
CA THR A 481 -15.09 20.69 18.38
C THR A 481 -15.33 22.10 18.93
N ALA A 482 -14.33 22.70 19.59
CA ALA A 482 -14.42 24.05 20.14
C ALA A 482 -14.52 25.15 19.07
N GLY A 483 -13.88 24.97 17.91
CA GLY A 483 -14.04 25.85 16.75
C GLY A 483 -15.35 25.66 15.97
N GLY A 484 -16.10 24.59 16.25
CA GLY A 484 -17.31 24.21 15.51
C GLY A 484 -17.02 23.77 14.07
N PHE A 485 -15.81 23.27 13.82
CA PHE A 485 -15.35 22.87 12.48
C PHE A 485 -16.04 21.60 11.99
N GLY A 486 -16.09 21.38 10.67
CA GLY A 486 -16.82 20.29 10.03
C GLY A 486 -16.31 18.88 10.30
N GLY A 487 -15.17 18.73 10.98
CA GLY A 487 -14.57 17.45 11.36
C GLY A 487 -13.07 17.35 11.01
N ALA A 488 -12.60 16.13 10.77
CA ALA A 488 -11.21 15.81 10.44
C ALA A 488 -11.04 15.22 9.03
N MET A 489 -9.84 15.36 8.48
CA MET A 489 -9.39 14.72 7.25
C MET A 489 -7.98 14.11 7.45
N TRP A 490 -7.68 12.98 6.81
CA TRP A 490 -6.45 12.21 6.99
C TRP A 490 -5.72 11.91 5.67
N TRP A 491 -4.42 12.20 5.64
CA TRP A 491 -3.50 11.79 4.57
C TRP A 491 -2.34 10.95 5.15
N ASP A 492 -2.06 9.71 4.71
CA ASP A 492 -2.89 8.78 3.94
C ASP A 492 -3.16 7.53 4.79
N LEU A 493 -4.31 6.86 4.60
CA LEU A 493 -4.82 5.85 5.54
C LEU A 493 -3.85 4.68 5.82
N ALA A 494 -2.97 4.35 4.88
CA ALA A 494 -1.91 3.35 5.09
C ALA A 494 -0.88 3.75 6.15
N GLY A 495 -0.97 4.94 6.74
CA GLY A 495 -0.16 5.36 7.89
C GLY A 495 -0.61 4.79 9.23
N ASP A 496 -1.88 4.36 9.35
CA ASP A 496 -2.53 3.92 10.60
C ASP A 496 -3.31 2.60 10.42
N HIS A 497 -2.58 1.50 10.24
CA HIS A 497 -3.17 0.15 10.07
C HIS A 497 -3.95 -0.34 11.29
N SER A 498 -3.76 0.29 12.45
CA SER A 498 -4.38 -0.12 13.72
C SER A 498 -5.62 0.72 14.07
N ASN A 499 -6.01 1.69 13.23
CA ASN A 499 -7.10 2.64 13.50
C ASN A 499 -6.91 3.43 14.82
N GLU A 500 -5.66 3.67 15.23
CA GLU A 500 -5.32 4.27 16.52
C GLU A 500 -5.61 5.78 16.56
N LEU A 501 -5.35 6.49 15.46
CA LEU A 501 -5.57 7.94 15.33
C LEU A 501 -6.93 8.24 14.70
N VAL A 502 -7.30 7.47 13.66
CA VAL A 502 -8.58 7.65 12.96
C VAL A 502 -9.78 7.32 13.86
N GLY A 503 -9.68 6.23 14.64
CA GLY A 503 -10.70 5.80 15.60
C GLY A 503 -10.81 6.69 16.84
N LEU A 504 -9.68 7.15 17.39
CA LEU A 504 -9.66 8.11 18.51
C LEU A 504 -10.38 9.42 18.15
N MET A 505 -10.19 9.92 16.93
CA MET A 505 -10.94 11.06 16.41
C MET A 505 -12.42 10.72 16.17
N GLY A 506 -12.73 9.51 15.69
CA GLY A 506 -14.09 9.00 15.59
C GLY A 506 -14.85 9.09 16.92
N GLU A 507 -14.29 8.53 17.99
CA GLU A 507 -14.84 8.59 19.36
C GLU A 507 -15.02 10.05 19.84
N ARG A 508 -14.04 10.91 19.60
CA ARG A 508 -14.06 12.30 20.08
C ARG A 508 -15.00 13.21 19.31
N LEU A 509 -15.16 13.01 18.01
CA LEU A 509 -16.21 13.67 17.23
C LEU A 509 -17.59 13.12 17.60
N ALA A 510 -17.74 11.80 17.83
CA ALA A 510 -18.99 11.21 18.29
C ALA A 510 -19.48 11.81 19.62
N THR A 511 -18.56 12.08 20.55
CA THR A 511 -18.87 12.63 21.89
C THR A 511 -18.91 14.17 21.96
N GLY A 512 -18.22 14.88 21.06
CA GLY A 512 -18.12 16.36 21.05
C GLY A 512 -19.20 17.12 20.28
N GLY A 513 -20.28 16.47 19.84
CA GLY A 513 -21.24 16.98 18.86
C GLY A 513 -21.88 18.36 19.17
N PRO A 514 -22.04 19.26 18.16
CA PRO A 514 -22.52 20.63 18.35
C PRO A 514 -24.06 20.69 18.45
N GLY A 515 -24.63 20.21 19.55
CA GLY A 515 -26.09 20.14 19.72
C GLY A 515 -26.60 20.10 21.17
N GLY A 516 -26.59 21.24 21.88
CA GLY A 516 -27.08 21.25 23.28
C GLY A 516 -27.10 22.58 24.03
N GLY A 517 -27.24 23.72 23.34
CA GLY A 517 -27.29 25.03 24.01
C GLY A 517 -28.63 25.32 24.71
N ASP A 518 -28.82 24.80 25.93
CA ASP A 518 -30.00 25.09 26.76
C ASP A 518 -29.63 26.02 27.94
N GLU A 519 -30.17 27.24 27.96
CA GLU A 519 -29.79 28.27 28.94
C GLU A 519 -30.42 28.00 30.33
N SER A 520 -29.60 27.57 31.30
CA SER A 520 -29.94 27.73 32.73
C SER A 520 -28.74 28.12 33.59
N GLY A 521 -28.48 29.43 33.68
CA GLY A 521 -27.45 29.98 34.58
C GLY A 521 -27.79 29.75 36.06
N GLY A 522 -26.85 29.17 36.82
CA GLY A 522 -27.06 28.72 38.20
C GLY A 522 -25.81 28.76 39.09
N ASP A 523 -25.12 29.90 39.15
CA ASP A 523 -23.97 30.12 40.04
C ASP A 523 -24.36 30.07 41.54
N VAL A 524 -23.87 29.05 42.27
CA VAL A 524 -23.19 29.27 43.58
C VAL A 524 -22.18 28.16 43.91
N SER A 525 -21.13 28.55 44.63
CA SER A 525 -20.04 27.74 45.19
C SER A 525 -20.40 26.54 46.08
N GLY A 526 -19.64 25.45 45.91
CA GLY A 526 -18.81 24.83 46.97
C GLY A 526 -19.45 24.12 48.17
N GLY A 527 -19.18 22.81 48.30
CA GLY A 527 -19.48 21.99 49.48
C GLY A 527 -18.71 20.67 49.44
N ASP A 528 -18.40 20.10 50.60
CA ASP A 528 -17.51 18.92 50.75
C ASP A 528 -18.13 17.88 51.71
N VAL A 529 -17.67 16.62 51.62
CA VAL A 529 -17.84 15.46 52.51
C VAL A 529 -19.22 14.75 52.63
N SER A 530 -19.23 13.48 52.19
CA SER A 530 -19.95 12.27 52.73
C SER A 530 -21.49 12.20 52.89
N GLY A 531 -22.09 11.22 52.20
CA GLY A 531 -22.47 9.92 52.84
C GLY A 531 -23.95 9.59 53.13
N GLY A 532 -24.41 8.43 52.63
CA GLY A 532 -25.49 7.61 53.24
C GLY A 532 -26.82 7.46 52.47
N ASP A 533 -27.03 6.26 51.94
CA ASP A 533 -28.22 5.35 51.92
C ASP A 533 -29.57 5.85 52.54
N GLU A 534 -30.76 5.31 52.19
CA GLU A 534 -31.10 3.98 51.65
C GLU A 534 -32.54 3.91 51.06
N SER A 535 -32.79 3.01 50.10
CA SER A 535 -34.11 2.41 49.70
C SER A 535 -35.23 3.32 49.11
N GLY A 536 -36.19 2.85 48.30
CA GLY A 536 -36.48 1.52 47.71
C GLY A 536 -37.92 1.51 47.15
N GLY A 537 -38.42 0.54 46.38
CA GLY A 537 -37.81 -0.66 45.77
C GLY A 537 -38.26 -0.77 44.28
N ASP A 538 -38.77 -1.89 43.75
CA ASP A 538 -39.23 -3.15 44.36
C ASP A 538 -39.56 -4.13 43.19
N ASP A 539 -38.96 -5.32 42.98
CA ASP A 539 -37.77 -5.99 43.53
C ASP A 539 -37.23 -7.01 42.48
N GLY A 540 -35.98 -7.49 42.58
CA GLY A 540 -35.38 -8.50 41.67
C GLY A 540 -33.93 -8.87 42.02
N GLY A 541 -33.71 -10.09 42.53
CA GLY A 541 -32.43 -10.50 43.11
C GLY A 541 -31.28 -10.81 42.12
N PRO A 542 -30.01 -10.67 42.53
CA PRO A 542 -28.86 -10.92 41.67
C PRO A 542 -28.61 -12.41 41.44
N ALA A 543 -28.52 -12.82 40.18
CA ALA A 543 -28.15 -14.18 39.79
C ALA A 543 -26.71 -14.51 40.21
N THR A 544 -26.50 -15.60 40.95
CA THR A 544 -25.18 -16.00 41.43
C THR A 544 -24.51 -16.98 40.46
N CYS A 545 -23.56 -16.48 39.68
CA CYS A 545 -22.71 -17.31 38.82
C CYS A 545 -21.82 -18.27 39.64
N THR A 546 -21.54 -19.46 39.10
CA THR A 546 -20.68 -20.48 39.72
C THR A 546 -19.24 -20.48 39.19
N ALA A 547 -18.99 -19.91 38.01
CA ALA A 547 -17.65 -19.71 37.48
C ALA A 547 -16.93 -18.54 38.19
N PRO A 548 -15.59 -18.57 38.37
CA PRO A 548 -14.82 -17.46 38.92
C PRO A 548 -15.08 -16.14 38.19
N ALA A 549 -15.08 -15.01 38.88
CA ALA A 549 -15.16 -13.72 38.20
C ALA A 549 -13.98 -13.53 37.23
N TRP A 550 -14.24 -12.97 36.05
CA TRP A 550 -13.19 -12.66 35.08
C TRP A 550 -12.20 -11.62 35.65
N ASP A 551 -10.91 -11.90 35.52
CA ASP A 551 -9.79 -11.08 35.96
C ASP A 551 -8.96 -10.70 34.72
N PRO A 552 -8.85 -9.41 34.34
CA PRO A 552 -8.11 -8.98 33.16
C PRO A 552 -6.62 -9.32 33.21
N SER A 553 -6.06 -9.56 34.40
CA SER A 553 -4.65 -9.91 34.57
C SER A 553 -4.37 -11.42 34.46
N ALA A 554 -5.42 -12.25 34.48
CA ALA A 554 -5.30 -13.70 34.39
C ALA A 554 -5.25 -14.18 32.93
N VAL A 555 -4.45 -15.23 32.70
CA VAL A 555 -4.43 -15.97 31.43
C VAL A 555 -5.46 -17.09 31.49
N TYR A 556 -6.25 -17.23 30.43
CA TYR A 556 -7.22 -18.30 30.24
C TYR A 556 -6.90 -19.06 28.95
N VAL A 557 -7.23 -20.35 28.90
CA VAL A 557 -7.05 -21.22 27.73
C VAL A 557 -8.35 -21.89 27.31
N GLY A 558 -8.37 -22.48 26.11
CA GLY A 558 -9.58 -23.10 25.53
C GLY A 558 -10.24 -24.11 26.47
N GLY A 559 -11.44 -23.76 26.96
CA GLY A 559 -12.22 -24.54 27.94
C GLY A 559 -12.32 -23.93 29.34
N ASP A 560 -11.50 -22.93 29.69
CA ASP A 560 -11.63 -22.22 30.97
C ASP A 560 -12.92 -21.40 31.04
N GLN A 561 -13.54 -21.34 32.23
CA GLN A 561 -14.81 -20.66 32.43
C GLN A 561 -14.70 -19.51 33.42
N VAL A 562 -15.35 -18.38 33.09
CA VAL A 562 -15.45 -17.18 33.94
C VAL A 562 -16.88 -16.67 34.03
N SER A 563 -17.15 -15.80 35.00
CA SER A 563 -18.38 -15.01 35.08
C SER A 563 -18.09 -13.52 34.86
N TYR A 564 -18.89 -12.91 33.99
CA TYR A 564 -18.81 -11.48 33.66
C TYR A 564 -20.18 -10.98 33.19
N ALA A 565 -20.54 -9.75 33.55
CA ALA A 565 -21.82 -9.11 33.22
C ALA A 565 -23.10 -9.93 33.58
N GLY A 566 -23.02 -10.86 34.54
CA GLY A 566 -24.14 -11.75 34.92
C GLY A 566 -24.33 -12.97 34.01
N HIS A 567 -23.39 -13.21 33.08
CA HIS A 567 -23.31 -14.38 32.21
C HIS A 567 -22.12 -15.27 32.59
N THR A 568 -22.18 -16.53 32.17
CA THR A 568 -21.02 -17.44 32.21
C THR A 568 -20.40 -17.54 30.82
N TRP A 569 -19.08 -17.52 30.75
CA TRP A 569 -18.33 -17.47 29.50
C TRP A 569 -17.26 -18.55 29.48
N THR A 570 -17.12 -19.26 28.37
CA THR A 570 -16.02 -20.21 28.13
C THR A 570 -15.01 -19.60 27.16
N ALA A 571 -13.73 -19.60 27.52
CA ALA A 571 -12.63 -19.25 26.62
C ALA A 571 -12.56 -20.28 25.47
N ARG A 572 -12.49 -19.81 24.22
CA ARG A 572 -12.41 -20.63 23.01
C ARG A 572 -10.98 -21.05 22.69
N HIS A 573 -10.02 -20.20 23.01
CA HIS A 573 -8.58 -20.33 22.78
C HIS A 573 -7.82 -19.57 23.89
N TRP A 574 -6.52 -19.31 23.72
CA TRP A 574 -5.74 -18.53 24.68
C TRP A 574 -6.19 -17.06 24.70
N THR A 575 -6.35 -16.46 25.89
CA THR A 575 -6.74 -15.04 26.05
C THR A 575 -6.24 -14.48 27.39
N GLN A 576 -5.90 -13.18 27.40
CA GLN A 576 -5.55 -12.40 28.59
C GLN A 576 -5.93 -10.94 28.33
N GLY A 577 -6.69 -10.32 29.24
CA GLY A 577 -7.14 -8.93 29.11
C GLY A 577 -8.37 -8.71 28.23
N ASP A 578 -8.72 -9.64 27.32
CA ASP A 578 -9.92 -9.54 26.49
C ASP A 578 -11.20 -9.66 27.33
N VAL A 579 -12.09 -8.65 27.26
CA VAL A 579 -13.34 -8.60 28.02
C VAL A 579 -14.35 -9.62 27.45
N PRO A 580 -15.02 -10.45 28.27
CA PRO A 580 -16.08 -11.35 27.79
C PRO A 580 -17.29 -10.58 27.27
N ALA A 581 -17.56 -10.70 25.97
CA ALA A 581 -18.65 -10.03 25.26
C ALA A 581 -19.22 -10.93 24.14
N PRO A 582 -20.48 -10.73 23.70
CA PRO A 582 -21.10 -11.59 22.69
C PRO A 582 -20.46 -11.38 21.31
N SER A 583 -19.59 -12.31 20.90
CA SER A 583 -18.98 -12.35 19.57
C SER A 583 -18.93 -13.78 19.05
N GLU A 584 -19.16 -13.95 17.74
CA GLU A 584 -19.02 -15.26 17.08
C GLU A 584 -17.55 -15.69 16.95
N TRP A 585 -16.65 -14.70 16.82
CA TRP A 585 -15.22 -14.86 16.53
C TRP A 585 -14.30 -14.52 17.71
N GLY A 586 -14.77 -13.72 18.67
CA GLY A 586 -13.98 -13.30 19.83
C GLY A 586 -13.60 -14.46 20.77
N PRO A 587 -12.61 -14.25 21.67
CA PRO A 587 -12.03 -15.31 22.49
C PRO A 587 -13.00 -15.95 23.49
N TRP A 588 -14.12 -15.31 23.78
CA TRP A 588 -15.14 -15.80 24.70
C TRP A 588 -16.37 -16.33 23.95
N ARG A 589 -16.91 -17.45 24.42
CA ARG A 589 -18.26 -17.93 24.05
C ARG A 589 -19.21 -17.62 25.21
N ASP A 590 -20.31 -16.96 24.92
CA ASP A 590 -21.42 -16.82 25.87
C ASP A 590 -22.08 -18.20 26.08
N ASP A 591 -22.07 -18.69 27.33
CA ASP A 591 -22.81 -19.89 27.73
C ASP A 591 -24.20 -19.54 28.31
N GLY A 592 -24.52 -18.25 28.40
CA GLY A 592 -25.81 -17.70 28.79
C GLY A 592 -25.81 -17.02 30.17
N PRO A 593 -26.94 -16.37 30.52
CA PRO A 593 -27.13 -15.73 31.82
C PRO A 593 -27.05 -16.78 32.94
N CYS A 594 -26.42 -16.39 34.05
CA CYS A 594 -26.23 -17.27 35.20
C CYS A 594 -27.59 -17.75 35.75
N SER A 595 -27.81 -19.07 35.76
CA SER A 595 -29.13 -19.67 35.95
C SER A 595 -29.62 -19.70 37.40
N ASP A 596 -30.88 -19.33 37.62
CA ASP A 596 -31.63 -19.80 38.78
C ASP A 596 -31.75 -21.34 38.79
N THR A 597 -31.72 -21.95 39.96
CA THR A 597 -31.44 -23.40 40.18
C THR A 597 -32.50 -24.38 39.63
N GLY A 598 -32.11 -25.50 38.97
CA GLY A 598 -33.13 -26.41 38.38
C GLY A 598 -32.87 -27.84 37.84
N ALA A 599 -31.77 -28.56 38.18
CA ALA A 599 -31.63 -30.06 38.18
C ALA A 599 -31.83 -30.99 36.92
N ASP A 600 -31.11 -32.14 36.97
CA ASP A 600 -31.36 -33.51 36.43
C ASP A 600 -31.16 -33.94 34.93
N GLY A 601 -30.01 -34.59 34.67
CA GLY A 601 -29.85 -35.87 33.93
C GLY A 601 -29.82 -35.91 32.37
N GLY A 602 -29.11 -36.82 31.68
CA GLY A 602 -28.07 -37.79 32.09
C GLY A 602 -27.98 -39.08 31.22
N THR A 603 -26.76 -39.48 30.79
CA THR A 603 -26.39 -40.78 30.12
C THR A 603 -26.94 -41.02 28.68
N ASP A 604 -26.42 -41.88 27.79
CA ASP A 604 -25.31 -42.87 27.82
C ASP A 604 -24.72 -43.16 26.41
N ALA A 605 -23.55 -43.82 26.36
CA ALA A 605 -22.99 -44.76 25.34
C ALA A 605 -23.00 -44.47 23.81
N GLY A 606 -21.93 -44.89 23.11
CA GLY A 606 -21.92 -44.85 21.62
C GLY A 606 -20.63 -45.25 20.86
N SER A 607 -19.86 -46.26 21.29
CA SER A 607 -18.65 -46.71 20.55
C SER A 607 -18.84 -48.06 19.84
N GLU A 608 -18.71 -48.11 18.51
CA GLU A 608 -18.42 -49.37 17.79
C GLU A 608 -17.41 -49.16 16.65
N SER A 609 -16.50 -50.13 16.53
CA SER A 609 -15.51 -50.26 15.47
C SER A 609 -16.02 -51.19 14.36
N GLY A 610 -15.76 -50.88 13.09
CA GLY A 610 -16.12 -51.74 11.96
C GLY A 610 -15.01 -51.84 10.90
N SER A 611 -14.12 -52.82 11.05
CA SER A 611 -12.99 -53.06 10.13
C SER A 611 -12.89 -54.54 9.74
N GLU A 612 -13.10 -54.85 8.46
CA GLU A 612 -12.75 -56.10 7.77
C GLU A 612 -12.86 -55.83 6.25
N SER A 613 -12.12 -56.45 5.33
CA SER A 613 -10.74 -57.01 5.31
C SER A 613 -10.47 -57.42 3.85
N GLY A 614 -9.21 -57.43 3.40
CA GLY A 614 -8.90 -57.65 1.98
C GLY A 614 -7.42 -57.87 1.73
N ASP A 615 -6.90 -58.97 2.27
CA ASP A 615 -5.47 -59.25 2.41
C ASP A 615 -4.82 -59.75 1.11
N GLU A 616 -3.51 -59.53 0.97
CA GLU A 616 -2.58 -60.62 0.62
C GLU A 616 -1.16 -60.29 1.14
N ASP A 617 -0.50 -61.25 1.79
CA ASP A 617 0.76 -61.06 2.52
C ASP A 617 2.01 -60.95 1.64
N GLY A 618 3.04 -60.25 2.15
CA GLY A 618 4.32 -60.04 1.46
C GLY A 618 5.52 -59.83 2.41
N ASP A 619 5.64 -60.66 3.43
CA ASP A 619 6.60 -60.50 4.55
C ASP A 619 8.08 -60.44 4.10
N GLY A 620 8.84 -59.45 4.60
CA GLY A 620 10.20 -59.15 4.15
C GLY A 620 11.02 -58.30 5.15
N ASP A 621 12.09 -58.89 5.67
CA ASP A 621 13.01 -58.34 6.69
C ASP A 621 13.66 -56.99 6.27
N PRO A 622 13.88 -56.02 7.17
CA PRO A 622 14.18 -54.64 6.80
C PRO A 622 15.61 -54.44 6.29
N GLY A 623 15.77 -54.43 4.97
CA GLY A 623 16.96 -53.91 4.29
C GLY A 623 16.99 -52.38 4.36
N GLY A 624 18.07 -51.81 4.90
CA GLY A 624 18.18 -50.36 5.10
C GLY A 624 18.08 -49.56 3.79
N GLY A 625 17.35 -48.45 3.83
CA GLY A 625 17.35 -47.46 2.75
C GLY A 625 18.76 -46.89 2.55
N SER A 626 19.10 -46.60 1.29
CA SER A 626 20.30 -45.83 0.96
C SER A 626 20.14 -44.38 1.41
N ASP A 627 21.17 -43.82 2.04
CA ASP A 627 21.26 -42.37 2.23
C ASP A 627 21.12 -41.68 0.86
N GLY A 628 20.11 -40.82 0.72
CA GLY A 628 19.98 -39.92 -0.42
C GLY A 628 20.95 -38.75 -0.28
N ASP A 629 21.61 -38.35 -1.36
CA ASP A 629 22.54 -37.22 -1.36
C ASP A 629 21.76 -35.91 -1.10
N ARG A 630 21.79 -35.43 0.15
CA ARG A 630 21.17 -34.15 0.54
C ARG A 630 21.84 -32.96 -0.14
N TRP A 631 21.08 -31.92 -0.37
CA TRP A 631 21.52 -30.72 -1.10
C TRP A 631 21.92 -29.59 -0.15
N LEU A 632 23.11 -29.03 -0.39
CA LEU A 632 23.46 -27.69 0.04
C LEU A 632 23.51 -26.80 -1.19
N THR A 633 22.42 -26.10 -1.44
CA THR A 633 22.28 -25.20 -2.58
C THR A 633 22.93 -23.85 -2.28
N GLY A 634 23.71 -23.34 -3.22
CA GLY A 634 24.24 -21.98 -3.16
C GLY A 634 23.92 -21.21 -4.44
N TYR A 635 23.40 -20.00 -4.31
CA TYR A 635 23.31 -19.07 -5.43
C TYR A 635 24.62 -18.31 -5.56
N TRP A 636 25.26 -18.40 -6.72
CA TRP A 636 26.40 -17.58 -7.10
C TRP A 636 25.90 -16.50 -8.06
N HIS A 637 26.06 -15.24 -7.66
CA HIS A 637 25.68 -14.09 -8.49
C HIS A 637 26.91 -13.51 -9.21
N ASN A 638 26.70 -13.04 -10.44
CA ASN A 638 27.76 -12.59 -11.34
C ASN A 638 28.05 -11.07 -11.28
N PHE A 639 27.36 -10.32 -10.43
CA PHE A 639 27.41 -8.87 -10.29
C PHE A 639 27.98 -8.42 -8.94
N ASP A 640 28.38 -7.15 -8.81
CA ASP A 640 28.79 -6.55 -7.53
C ASP A 640 27.59 -5.89 -6.82
N ASN A 641 27.30 -6.33 -5.59
CA ASN A 641 26.29 -5.76 -4.70
C ASN A 641 26.86 -5.41 -3.31
N GLY A 642 28.18 -5.22 -3.19
CA GLY A 642 28.88 -4.98 -1.92
C GLY A 642 29.30 -6.24 -1.15
N SER A 643 28.93 -7.42 -1.65
CA SER A 643 29.46 -8.72 -1.17
C SER A 643 30.80 -9.07 -1.80
N THR A 644 31.34 -10.25 -1.50
CA THR A 644 32.60 -10.73 -2.09
C THR A 644 32.41 -11.14 -3.54
N VAL A 645 33.08 -10.45 -4.45
CA VAL A 645 33.19 -10.85 -5.87
C VAL A 645 33.97 -12.17 -5.96
N LEU A 646 33.37 -13.20 -6.57
CA LEU A 646 33.89 -14.58 -6.65
C LEU A 646 33.90 -15.11 -8.08
N ARG A 647 34.87 -15.97 -8.41
CA ARG A 647 34.80 -16.93 -9.52
C ARG A 647 34.12 -18.23 -9.08
N VAL A 648 33.63 -19.02 -10.04
CA VAL A 648 33.01 -20.33 -9.75
C VAL A 648 34.03 -21.32 -9.17
N SER A 649 35.30 -21.21 -9.54
CA SER A 649 36.41 -21.98 -8.94
C SER A 649 36.75 -21.60 -7.49
N GLU A 650 36.20 -20.51 -6.95
CA GLU A 650 36.44 -20.04 -5.56
C GLU A 650 35.31 -20.44 -4.59
N VAL A 651 34.24 -21.06 -5.11
CA VAL A 651 33.10 -21.57 -4.34
C VAL A 651 33.46 -22.91 -3.65
N PRO A 652 33.19 -23.07 -2.34
CA PRO A 652 33.46 -24.32 -1.62
C PRO A 652 32.75 -25.56 -2.21
N THR A 653 33.42 -26.72 -2.16
CA THR A 653 32.86 -28.00 -2.62
C THR A 653 31.61 -28.44 -1.85
N ALA A 654 31.43 -27.93 -0.63
CA ALA A 654 30.24 -28.12 0.20
C ALA A 654 28.93 -27.73 -0.49
N TYR A 655 28.93 -26.70 -1.35
CA TYR A 655 27.76 -26.32 -2.16
C TYR A 655 27.58 -27.29 -3.32
N ASN A 656 27.08 -28.51 -3.06
CA ASN A 656 26.96 -29.58 -4.05
C ASN A 656 25.93 -29.28 -5.16
N LEU A 657 25.04 -28.30 -4.96
CA LEU A 657 24.23 -27.68 -6.01
C LEU A 657 24.55 -26.17 -6.08
N LEU A 658 24.93 -25.69 -7.26
CA LEU A 658 25.21 -24.28 -7.52
C LEU A 658 24.20 -23.69 -8.51
N ALA A 659 23.38 -22.75 -8.05
CA ALA A 659 22.51 -21.95 -8.90
C ALA A 659 23.27 -20.72 -9.42
N ILE A 660 23.24 -20.50 -10.74
CA ILE A 660 23.85 -19.34 -11.39
C ILE A 660 22.80 -18.24 -11.51
N ALA A 661 22.97 -17.15 -10.74
CA ALA A 661 22.09 -16.00 -10.73
C ALA A 661 22.60 -14.90 -11.69
N PHE A 662 21.84 -14.44 -12.69
CA PHE A 662 20.53 -14.91 -13.18
C PHE A 662 20.49 -14.92 -14.71
N ALA A 663 19.51 -15.61 -15.29
CA ALA A 663 19.17 -15.52 -16.71
C ALA A 663 18.30 -14.29 -17.04
N ASP A 664 18.64 -13.60 -18.13
CA ASP A 664 17.86 -12.49 -18.69
C ASP A 664 16.78 -12.98 -19.68
N ASN A 665 15.84 -12.10 -20.04
CA ASN A 665 14.94 -12.31 -21.18
C ASN A 665 15.70 -12.39 -22.53
N LEU A 666 15.39 -13.40 -23.35
CA LEU A 666 15.92 -13.51 -24.71
C LEU A 666 15.19 -12.56 -25.67
N SER A 667 15.82 -11.42 -25.95
CA SER A 667 15.29 -10.41 -26.86
C SER A 667 14.86 -11.00 -28.22
N GLY A 668 13.60 -10.78 -28.60
CA GLY A 668 12.99 -11.32 -29.82
C GLY A 668 12.37 -12.72 -29.69
N SER A 669 12.42 -13.36 -28.53
CA SER A 669 11.79 -14.66 -28.25
C SER A 669 11.04 -14.64 -26.91
N PRO A 670 9.75 -14.24 -26.88
CA PRO A 670 8.96 -14.21 -25.66
C PRO A 670 9.01 -15.54 -24.89
N GLY A 671 9.17 -15.48 -23.57
CA GLY A 671 9.35 -16.63 -22.68
C GLY A 671 10.70 -17.35 -22.82
N GLY A 672 11.55 -16.99 -23.79
CA GLY A 672 12.91 -17.49 -23.90
C GLY A 672 13.88 -16.75 -22.96
N ILE A 673 14.94 -17.44 -22.55
CA ILE A 673 15.97 -16.93 -21.63
C ILE A 673 17.36 -16.86 -22.29
N THR A 674 18.24 -16.03 -21.74
CA THR A 674 19.66 -15.94 -22.11
C THR A 674 20.52 -15.75 -20.85
N PHE A 675 21.83 -15.99 -20.93
CA PHE A 675 22.74 -15.70 -19.81
C PHE A 675 23.96 -14.91 -20.30
N ASN A 676 24.17 -13.75 -19.68
CA ASN A 676 25.29 -12.85 -19.94
C ASN A 676 26.19 -12.77 -18.70
N LEU A 677 27.44 -13.25 -18.81
CA LEU A 677 28.43 -13.13 -17.74
C LEU A 677 28.99 -11.70 -17.70
N ASP A 678 28.81 -10.98 -16.59
CA ASP A 678 29.52 -9.70 -16.37
C ASP A 678 31.02 -9.93 -16.15
N SER A 679 31.74 -10.03 -17.27
CA SER A 679 33.20 -10.16 -17.28
C SER A 679 33.91 -8.88 -16.80
N ALA A 680 33.21 -7.75 -16.64
CA ALA A 680 33.78 -6.48 -16.22
C ALA A 680 33.74 -6.32 -14.69
N GLY A 681 32.57 -6.52 -14.06
CA GLY A 681 32.43 -6.56 -12.60
C GLY A 681 33.27 -7.68 -11.97
N LEU A 682 33.31 -8.86 -12.60
CA LEU A 682 34.13 -10.00 -12.17
C LEU A 682 35.63 -9.87 -12.51
N GLY A 683 36.16 -8.64 -12.57
CA GLY A 683 37.60 -8.36 -12.64
C GLY A 683 38.30 -8.88 -13.91
N GLY A 684 37.58 -9.07 -15.02
CA GLY A 684 38.11 -9.64 -16.26
C GLY A 684 37.94 -11.16 -16.40
N TYR A 685 37.21 -11.83 -15.50
CA TYR A 685 36.87 -13.25 -15.60
C TYR A 685 36.02 -13.52 -16.85
N THR A 686 36.60 -14.27 -17.80
CA THR A 686 36.02 -14.45 -19.14
C THR A 686 35.02 -15.58 -19.20
N VAL A 687 34.11 -15.53 -20.18
CA VAL A 687 33.18 -16.62 -20.52
C VAL A 687 33.91 -17.96 -20.77
N ALA A 688 35.17 -17.93 -21.21
CA ALA A 688 35.98 -19.13 -21.40
C ALA A 688 36.50 -19.73 -20.07
N GLU A 689 36.87 -18.89 -19.11
CA GLU A 689 37.20 -19.31 -17.74
C GLU A 689 35.95 -19.81 -17.02
N PHE A 690 34.83 -19.08 -17.08
CA PHE A 690 33.56 -19.50 -16.48
C PHE A 690 33.10 -20.88 -16.95
N LYS A 691 33.14 -21.14 -18.26
CA LYS A 691 32.81 -22.47 -18.81
C LYS A 691 33.80 -23.56 -18.41
N ALA A 692 35.07 -23.21 -18.15
CA ALA A 692 36.06 -24.14 -17.62
C ALA A 692 35.84 -24.45 -16.13
N ASP A 693 35.48 -23.45 -15.34
CA ASP A 693 35.21 -23.58 -13.90
C ASP A 693 33.92 -24.37 -13.64
N VAL A 694 32.84 -24.11 -14.40
CA VAL A 694 31.61 -24.92 -14.38
C VAL A 694 31.91 -26.38 -14.76
N ALA A 695 32.68 -26.60 -15.82
CA ALA A 695 33.10 -27.95 -16.22
C ALA A 695 33.99 -28.64 -15.16
N ALA A 696 34.84 -27.89 -14.46
CA ALA A 696 35.66 -28.41 -13.38
C ALA A 696 34.82 -28.76 -12.13
N ARG A 697 33.83 -27.93 -11.77
CA ARG A 697 32.89 -28.19 -10.67
C ARG A 697 32.11 -29.48 -10.90
N ARG A 698 31.61 -29.68 -12.12
CA ARG A 698 30.91 -30.90 -12.55
C ARG A 698 31.82 -32.12 -12.65
N ALA A 699 33.06 -31.96 -13.10
CA ALA A 699 34.07 -33.02 -13.07
C ALA A 699 34.48 -33.43 -11.63
N ALA A 700 34.26 -32.55 -10.65
CA ALA A 700 34.42 -32.82 -9.22
C ALA A 700 33.11 -33.30 -8.53
N GLY A 701 32.04 -33.59 -9.29
CA GLY A 701 30.79 -34.15 -8.78
C GLY A 701 29.78 -33.12 -8.24
N GLY A 702 29.99 -31.81 -8.43
CA GLY A 702 29.00 -30.79 -8.09
C GLY A 702 28.04 -30.48 -9.25
N THR A 703 26.75 -30.34 -8.94
CA THR A 703 25.69 -29.95 -9.88
C THR A 703 25.69 -28.43 -10.10
N VAL A 704 25.43 -27.97 -11.33
CA VAL A 704 25.30 -26.53 -11.64
C VAL A 704 24.04 -26.27 -12.48
N VAL A 705 23.16 -25.39 -12.01
CA VAL A 705 21.89 -25.01 -12.68
C VAL A 705 21.88 -23.53 -13.05
N ILE A 706 21.11 -23.14 -14.07
CA ILE A 706 20.84 -21.72 -14.37
C ILE A 706 19.55 -21.29 -13.65
N SER A 707 19.60 -20.22 -12.85
CA SER A 707 18.41 -19.66 -12.20
C SER A 707 17.76 -18.58 -13.05
N VAL A 708 16.43 -18.53 -13.01
CA VAL A 708 15.60 -17.62 -13.79
C VAL A 708 14.69 -16.82 -12.86
N GLY A 709 14.99 -15.54 -12.69
CA GLY A 709 14.18 -14.61 -11.89
C GLY A 709 15.01 -13.77 -10.92
N GLY A 710 14.70 -13.89 -9.63
CA GLY A 710 15.06 -12.97 -8.56
C GLY A 710 14.33 -11.63 -8.64
N GLN A 711 14.54 -10.78 -7.63
CA GLN A 711 13.88 -9.48 -7.42
C GLN A 711 13.83 -8.51 -8.63
N ASN A 712 14.67 -8.71 -9.65
CA ASN A 712 14.70 -7.87 -10.86
C ASN A 712 14.44 -8.66 -12.16
N GLY A 713 14.33 -9.99 -12.10
CA GLY A 713 14.11 -10.85 -13.25
C GLY A 713 12.64 -11.23 -13.42
N HIS A 714 12.10 -10.97 -14.61
CA HIS A 714 10.73 -11.37 -14.99
C HIS A 714 10.78 -12.16 -16.30
N VAL A 715 10.41 -13.45 -16.30
CA VAL A 715 10.33 -14.25 -17.53
C VAL A 715 8.91 -14.79 -17.67
N ASN A 716 8.13 -14.12 -18.52
CA ASN A 716 6.71 -14.41 -18.69
C ASN A 716 6.54 -15.66 -19.57
N VAL A 717 6.02 -16.74 -18.97
CA VAL A 717 5.67 -18.00 -19.63
C VAL A 717 4.15 -18.19 -19.55
N THR A 718 3.42 -17.49 -20.42
CA THR A 718 1.95 -17.31 -20.34
C THR A 718 1.16 -18.14 -21.36
N ASN A 719 1.84 -18.81 -22.28
CA ASN A 719 1.23 -19.68 -23.28
C ASN A 719 2.20 -20.76 -23.80
N ALA A 720 1.64 -21.74 -24.52
CA ALA A 720 2.38 -22.88 -25.08
C ALA A 720 3.56 -22.50 -26.00
N THR A 721 3.55 -21.32 -26.64
CA THR A 721 4.69 -20.86 -27.48
C THR A 721 5.83 -20.37 -26.60
N GLU A 722 5.53 -19.59 -25.58
CA GLU A 722 6.50 -19.14 -24.57
C GLU A 722 7.09 -20.31 -23.79
N ALA A 723 6.27 -21.30 -23.42
CA ALA A 723 6.73 -22.53 -22.78
C ALA A 723 7.71 -23.33 -23.67
N ALA A 724 7.44 -23.40 -24.98
CA ALA A 724 8.36 -24.04 -25.93
C ALA A 724 9.64 -23.21 -26.15
N ASN A 725 9.56 -21.87 -26.12
CA ASN A 725 10.72 -20.99 -26.20
C ASN A 725 11.61 -21.12 -24.97
N PHE A 726 11.03 -21.09 -23.77
CA PHE A 726 11.70 -21.33 -22.49
C PHE A 726 12.51 -22.62 -22.54
N ALA A 727 11.85 -23.76 -22.78
CA ALA A 727 12.49 -25.07 -22.86
C ALA A 727 13.64 -25.14 -23.86
N GLN A 728 13.47 -24.57 -25.07
CA GLN A 728 14.49 -24.56 -26.10
C GLN A 728 15.70 -23.67 -25.76
N SER A 729 15.45 -22.50 -25.18
CA SER A 729 16.49 -21.55 -24.75
C SER A 729 17.28 -22.05 -23.54
N THR A 730 16.60 -22.59 -22.52
CA THR A 730 17.24 -23.22 -21.36
C THR A 730 18.12 -24.40 -21.79
N HIS A 731 17.63 -25.28 -22.67
CA HIS A 731 18.44 -26.35 -23.25
C HIS A 731 19.57 -25.85 -24.17
N ALA A 732 19.49 -24.63 -24.72
CA ALA A 732 20.61 -24.01 -25.42
C ALA A 732 21.69 -23.56 -24.41
N LEU A 733 21.31 -22.88 -23.32
CA LEU A 733 22.22 -22.46 -22.25
C LEU A 733 22.90 -23.66 -21.57
N MET A 734 22.15 -24.73 -21.25
CA MET A 734 22.70 -25.98 -20.71
C MET A 734 23.80 -26.57 -21.61
N ARG A 735 23.60 -26.58 -22.93
CA ARG A 735 24.60 -27.08 -23.89
C ARG A 735 25.76 -26.12 -24.15
N GLU A 736 25.55 -24.81 -23.98
CA GLU A 736 26.59 -23.80 -24.19
C GLU A 736 27.51 -23.63 -22.98
N TYR A 737 26.94 -23.61 -21.77
CA TYR A 737 27.65 -23.36 -20.52
C TYR A 737 27.93 -24.63 -19.72
N GLY A 738 27.24 -25.73 -20.03
CA GLY A 738 27.43 -27.02 -19.38
C GLY A 738 26.58 -27.22 -18.12
N PHE A 739 25.46 -26.52 -17.96
CA PHE A 739 24.56 -26.69 -16.82
C PHE A 739 23.80 -28.04 -16.85
N ASP A 740 23.54 -28.59 -15.66
CA ASP A 740 22.78 -29.83 -15.40
C ASP A 740 21.27 -29.61 -15.39
N GLY A 741 20.81 -28.37 -15.23
CA GLY A 741 19.40 -28.08 -15.05
C GLY A 741 19.05 -26.60 -14.94
N VAL A 742 17.83 -26.35 -14.46
CA VAL A 742 17.23 -25.03 -14.30
C VAL A 742 16.70 -24.84 -12.88
N ASP A 743 16.73 -23.60 -12.42
CA ASP A 743 16.11 -23.16 -11.18
C ASP A 743 15.07 -22.06 -11.47
N ILE A 744 13.94 -22.11 -10.77
CA ILE A 744 12.78 -21.22 -10.97
C ILE A 744 12.59 -20.32 -9.75
N ASP A 745 12.88 -19.02 -9.95
CA ASP A 745 12.97 -18.00 -8.90
C ASP A 745 12.15 -16.75 -9.30
N LEU A 746 10.99 -16.95 -9.92
CA LEU A 746 10.12 -15.89 -10.44
C LEU A 746 9.25 -15.29 -9.32
N GLU A 747 9.78 -14.28 -8.61
CA GLU A 747 9.13 -13.55 -7.50
C GLU A 747 7.95 -12.65 -7.94
N HIS A 748 7.71 -12.51 -9.24
CA HIS A 748 6.68 -11.63 -9.83
C HIS A 748 5.41 -12.37 -10.29
N GLY A 749 5.20 -13.57 -9.78
CA GLY A 749 4.11 -14.47 -10.17
C GLY A 749 4.45 -15.37 -11.37
N ILE A 750 3.75 -16.49 -11.45
CA ILE A 750 4.06 -17.59 -12.38
C ILE A 750 2.77 -18.23 -12.91
N ASN A 751 2.79 -18.72 -14.15
CA ASN A 751 1.69 -19.53 -14.68
C ASN A 751 2.03 -21.02 -14.51
N ALA A 752 1.39 -21.68 -13.54
CA ALA A 752 1.68 -23.08 -13.20
C ALA A 752 1.59 -24.01 -14.42
N ALA A 753 0.49 -23.95 -15.18
CA ALA A 753 0.24 -24.85 -16.31
C ALA A 753 1.25 -24.67 -17.47
N TYR A 754 1.60 -23.43 -17.82
CA TYR A 754 2.56 -23.20 -18.90
C TYR A 754 4.02 -23.36 -18.46
N MET A 755 4.35 -23.17 -17.19
CA MET A 755 5.67 -23.55 -16.66
C MET A 755 5.81 -25.07 -16.52
N GLU A 756 4.78 -25.80 -16.08
CA GLU A 756 4.75 -27.27 -16.10
C GLU A 756 5.03 -27.78 -17.54
N GLN A 757 4.31 -27.22 -18.52
CA GLN A 757 4.52 -27.50 -19.94
C GLN A 757 5.95 -27.16 -20.41
N ALA A 758 6.58 -26.11 -19.88
CA ALA A 758 7.94 -25.73 -20.22
C ALA A 758 8.98 -26.70 -19.62
N LEU A 759 8.83 -27.04 -18.33
CA LEU A 759 9.74 -27.91 -17.59
C LEU A 759 9.65 -29.38 -18.07
N ARG A 760 8.46 -29.87 -18.40
CA ARG A 760 8.29 -31.18 -19.04
C ARG A 760 8.92 -31.23 -20.43
N GLN A 761 8.76 -30.19 -21.26
CA GLN A 761 9.48 -30.08 -22.54
C GLN A 761 11.00 -29.99 -22.37
N LEU A 762 11.49 -29.33 -21.31
CA LEU A 762 12.92 -29.28 -21.00
C LEU A 762 13.45 -30.67 -20.63
N ARG A 763 12.68 -31.48 -19.89
CA ARG A 763 13.03 -32.88 -19.57
C ARG A 763 13.01 -33.79 -20.80
N ASP A 764 12.09 -33.59 -21.73
CA ASP A 764 12.11 -34.28 -23.04
C ASP A 764 13.35 -33.93 -23.88
N LEU A 765 13.87 -32.70 -23.75
CA LEU A 765 15.05 -32.23 -24.47
C LEU A 765 16.39 -32.65 -23.82
N ALA A 766 16.48 -32.56 -22.49
CA ALA A 766 17.70 -32.81 -21.72
C ALA A 766 17.83 -34.27 -21.23
N GLY A 767 16.72 -34.99 -21.09
CA GLY A 767 16.66 -36.35 -20.57
C GLY A 767 16.34 -36.43 -19.07
N PRO A 768 16.24 -37.66 -18.52
CA PRO A 768 15.75 -37.91 -17.15
C PRO A 768 16.73 -37.50 -16.04
N SER A 769 17.95 -37.08 -16.38
CA SER A 769 18.94 -36.53 -15.43
C SER A 769 18.91 -35.00 -15.36
N LEU A 770 17.86 -34.36 -15.89
CA LEU A 770 17.61 -32.93 -15.72
C LEU A 770 17.35 -32.61 -14.24
N ILE A 771 18.10 -31.66 -13.70
CA ILE A 771 17.84 -31.09 -12.38
C ILE A 771 16.82 -29.95 -12.51
N ILE A 772 15.86 -29.89 -11.60
CA ILE A 772 14.85 -28.82 -11.52
C ILE A 772 14.73 -28.40 -10.07
N THR A 773 15.07 -27.15 -9.77
CA THR A 773 14.89 -26.55 -8.44
C THR A 773 13.98 -25.33 -8.50
N MET A 774 13.50 -24.89 -7.35
CA MET A 774 12.59 -23.75 -7.21
C MET A 774 12.94 -22.97 -5.94
N ALA A 775 12.80 -21.64 -5.95
CA ALA A 775 12.95 -20.78 -4.77
C ALA A 775 11.71 -19.88 -4.54
N PRO A 776 10.53 -20.48 -4.29
CA PRO A 776 9.31 -19.72 -3.96
C PRO A 776 9.48 -18.94 -2.66
N GLN A 777 8.73 -17.85 -2.51
CA GLN A 777 8.61 -17.16 -1.22
C GLN A 777 7.73 -17.98 -0.24
N THR A 778 7.74 -17.70 1.06
CA THR A 778 6.82 -18.37 2.00
C THR A 778 5.34 -18.12 1.70
N ILE A 779 5.02 -16.95 1.14
CA ILE A 779 3.64 -16.59 0.75
C ILE A 779 3.11 -17.53 -0.34
N ASP A 780 3.96 -17.93 -1.30
CA ASP A 780 3.63 -18.75 -2.47
C ASP A 780 3.10 -20.15 -2.16
N PHE A 781 3.26 -20.60 -0.91
CA PHE A 781 2.81 -21.91 -0.43
C PHE A 781 1.66 -21.85 0.60
N GLN A 782 1.20 -20.66 1.04
CA GLN A 782 0.15 -20.58 2.08
C GLN A 782 -1.20 -21.17 1.62
N ALA A 783 -1.47 -21.26 0.32
CA ALA A 783 -2.74 -21.77 -0.22
C ALA A 783 -2.57 -22.70 -1.44
N PRO A 784 -3.33 -23.81 -1.54
CA PRO A 784 -3.34 -24.68 -2.72
C PRO A 784 -3.81 -24.02 -4.04
N THR A 785 -4.35 -22.81 -3.96
CA THR A 785 -4.72 -21.98 -5.10
C THR A 785 -3.54 -21.23 -5.72
N TYR A 786 -2.40 -21.14 -5.04
CA TYR A 786 -1.23 -20.39 -5.50
C TYR A 786 -0.40 -21.16 -6.53
N ALA A 787 0.15 -20.44 -7.49
CA ALA A 787 0.70 -21.05 -8.70
C ALA A 787 2.00 -21.82 -8.48
N TYR A 788 2.79 -21.47 -7.47
CA TYR A 788 3.99 -22.22 -7.07
C TYR A 788 3.65 -23.55 -6.38
N TYR A 789 2.72 -23.53 -5.41
CA TYR A 789 2.16 -24.73 -4.80
C TYR A 789 1.63 -25.68 -5.88
N GLN A 790 0.82 -25.16 -6.81
CA GLN A 790 0.28 -25.93 -7.93
C GLN A 790 1.37 -26.48 -8.84
N LEU A 791 2.36 -25.67 -9.21
CA LEU A 791 3.46 -26.09 -10.07
C LEU A 791 4.28 -27.21 -9.41
N ALA A 792 4.71 -27.03 -8.16
CA ALA A 792 5.54 -28.01 -7.46
C ALA A 792 4.89 -29.40 -7.38
N LEU A 793 3.59 -29.47 -7.05
CA LEU A 793 2.84 -30.74 -7.09
C LEU A 793 2.61 -31.24 -8.53
N ALA A 794 2.32 -30.35 -9.48
CA ALA A 794 2.13 -30.70 -10.88
C ALA A 794 3.42 -31.20 -11.56
N ILE A 795 4.61 -30.90 -11.03
CA ILE A 795 5.91 -31.38 -11.49
C ILE A 795 6.62 -32.33 -10.50
N GLN A 796 5.94 -32.88 -9.49
CA GLN A 796 6.57 -33.68 -8.43
C GLN A 796 7.40 -34.87 -8.97
N ASP A 797 6.97 -35.51 -10.05
CA ASP A 797 7.69 -36.62 -10.71
C ASP A 797 9.00 -36.20 -11.44
N ILE A 798 9.25 -34.89 -11.55
CA ILE A 798 10.41 -34.29 -12.22
C ILE A 798 11.18 -33.27 -11.38
N LEU A 799 10.65 -32.87 -10.22
CA LEU A 799 11.19 -31.89 -9.29
C LEU A 799 12.34 -32.47 -8.45
N THR A 800 13.42 -31.71 -8.27
CA THR A 800 14.58 -32.12 -7.44
C THR A 800 14.48 -31.59 -6.01
N ILE A 801 14.33 -30.28 -5.82
CA ILE A 801 14.15 -29.67 -4.48
C ILE A 801 13.52 -28.27 -4.57
N VAL A 802 12.61 -27.96 -3.64
CA VAL A 802 12.04 -26.64 -3.40
C VAL A 802 12.79 -25.97 -2.26
N ASN A 803 13.68 -25.05 -2.62
CA ASN A 803 14.46 -24.23 -1.70
C ASN A 803 13.66 -22.97 -1.31
N MET A 804 12.52 -23.13 -0.65
CA MET A 804 11.65 -22.00 -0.28
C MET A 804 12.43 -20.92 0.50
N GLN A 805 12.13 -19.64 0.25
CA GLN A 805 12.83 -18.48 0.82
C GLN A 805 12.22 -18.11 2.18
N TYR A 806 12.84 -18.53 3.29
CA TYR A 806 12.33 -18.28 4.67
C TYR A 806 12.81 -16.92 5.23
N TYR A 807 12.86 -15.90 4.37
CA TYR A 807 13.37 -14.56 4.64
C TYR A 807 12.64 -13.51 3.81
N ASN A 808 12.73 -12.25 4.22
CA ASN A 808 11.89 -11.14 3.72
C ASN A 808 10.38 -11.41 3.87
N SER A 809 10.00 -12.31 4.79
CA SER A 809 8.66 -12.89 4.90
C SER A 809 7.75 -12.23 5.95
N GLY A 810 8.31 -11.43 6.87
CA GLY A 810 7.57 -10.91 8.02
C GLY A 810 7.06 -12.02 8.94
N THR A 811 5.74 -12.21 8.97
CA THR A 811 5.01 -13.26 9.71
C THR A 811 4.13 -14.07 8.78
N MET A 812 4.08 -15.39 8.95
CA MET A 812 3.30 -16.32 8.10
C MET A 812 2.56 -17.36 8.96
N LEU A 813 1.48 -17.94 8.43
CA LEU A 813 0.71 -18.99 9.11
C LEU A 813 1.41 -20.33 8.97
N GLY A 814 1.59 -21.06 10.08
CA GLY A 814 2.08 -22.43 10.07
C GLY A 814 1.06 -23.42 9.50
N CYS A 815 1.49 -24.65 9.27
CA CYS A 815 0.59 -25.76 8.89
C CYS A 815 -0.49 -26.07 9.95
N ASP A 816 -0.32 -25.58 11.18
CA ASP A 816 -1.25 -25.62 12.32
C ASP A 816 -2.11 -24.34 12.46
N GLN A 817 -1.97 -23.41 11.52
CA GLN A 817 -2.65 -22.11 11.49
C GLN A 817 -2.29 -21.16 12.65
N GLN A 818 -1.15 -21.37 13.33
CA GLN A 818 -0.59 -20.37 14.24
C GLN A 818 0.33 -19.40 13.49
N VAL A 819 0.48 -18.17 13.98
CA VAL A 819 1.34 -17.14 13.35
C VAL A 819 2.78 -17.30 13.82
N TYR A 820 3.71 -17.44 12.88
CA TYR A 820 5.14 -17.51 13.15
C TYR A 820 5.89 -16.33 12.53
N ALA A 821 6.87 -15.79 13.26
CA ALA A 821 7.73 -14.70 12.80
C ALA A 821 9.05 -15.21 12.22
N GLN A 822 9.46 -14.66 11.06
CA GLN A 822 10.73 -14.98 10.40
C GLN A 822 11.93 -14.83 11.34
N GLY A 823 12.99 -15.60 11.11
CA GLY A 823 14.17 -15.58 11.98
C GLY A 823 13.98 -16.36 13.29
N THR A 824 13.13 -17.39 13.27
CA THR A 824 13.00 -18.37 14.35
C THR A 824 13.07 -19.80 13.80
N VAL A 825 13.49 -20.77 14.62
CA VAL A 825 13.43 -22.21 14.25
C VAL A 825 11.98 -22.60 13.95
N ASP A 826 11.04 -22.13 14.78
CA ASP A 826 9.61 -22.41 14.66
C ASP A 826 9.06 -21.98 13.30
N PHE A 827 9.45 -20.82 12.78
CA PHE A 827 9.11 -20.38 11.43
C PHE A 827 9.65 -21.33 10.36
N LEU A 828 10.91 -21.75 10.43
CA LEU A 828 11.46 -22.70 9.45
C LEU A 828 10.67 -24.01 9.46
N THR A 829 10.35 -24.53 10.64
CA THR A 829 9.67 -25.82 10.80
C THR A 829 8.18 -25.76 10.46
N ALA A 830 7.47 -24.70 10.86
CA ALA A 830 6.04 -24.55 10.63
C ALA A 830 5.71 -24.20 9.18
N GLN A 831 6.60 -23.46 8.50
CA GLN A 831 6.49 -23.17 7.06
C GLN A 831 6.90 -24.38 6.20
N ALA A 832 7.97 -25.10 6.54
CA ALA A 832 8.35 -26.33 5.83
C ALA A 832 7.29 -27.44 5.96
N CYS A 833 6.61 -27.50 7.12
CA CYS A 833 5.47 -28.40 7.34
C CYS A 833 4.36 -28.24 6.29
N ILE A 834 4.13 -27.03 5.74
CA ILE A 834 3.12 -26.78 4.70
C ILE A 834 3.47 -27.55 3.42
N GLN A 835 4.75 -27.52 3.00
CA GLN A 835 5.23 -28.25 1.82
C GLN A 835 5.11 -29.77 1.99
N LEU A 836 5.41 -30.28 3.19
CA LEU A 836 5.32 -31.70 3.54
C LEU A 836 3.85 -32.17 3.62
N MET A 837 2.95 -31.35 4.17
CA MET A 837 1.51 -31.62 4.20
C MET A 837 0.82 -31.43 2.84
N ALA A 838 1.40 -30.63 1.94
CA ALA A 838 0.97 -30.53 0.54
C ALA A 838 1.24 -31.83 -0.25
N GLY A 839 2.16 -32.67 0.23
CA GLY A 839 2.49 -33.98 -0.33
C GLY A 839 3.80 -34.05 -1.10
N LEU A 840 4.67 -33.03 -1.03
CA LEU A 840 6.06 -33.15 -1.50
C LEU A 840 6.83 -34.15 -0.65
N ASP A 841 7.69 -34.94 -1.28
CA ASP A 841 8.53 -35.90 -0.55
C ASP A 841 9.58 -35.15 0.31
N PRO A 842 9.99 -35.70 1.47
CA PRO A 842 10.91 -35.02 2.40
C PRO A 842 12.25 -34.60 1.75
N ASP A 843 12.75 -35.38 0.81
CA ASP A 843 13.98 -35.09 0.06
C ASP A 843 13.82 -34.00 -1.03
N GLN A 844 12.57 -33.62 -1.35
CA GLN A 844 12.23 -32.50 -2.22
C GLN A 844 12.03 -31.17 -1.46
N VAL A 845 12.14 -31.15 -0.13
CA VAL A 845 11.97 -29.92 0.67
C VAL A 845 13.34 -29.36 1.11
N GLY A 846 13.54 -28.06 0.91
CA GLY A 846 14.76 -27.33 1.30
C GLY A 846 14.49 -26.10 2.16
N LEU A 847 15.47 -25.75 3.01
CA LEU A 847 15.45 -24.53 3.83
C LEU A 847 16.33 -23.42 3.25
N GLY A 848 15.74 -22.43 2.55
CA GLY A 848 16.45 -21.27 1.99
C GLY A 848 16.61 -20.12 2.98
N LEU A 849 17.87 -19.72 3.24
CA LEU A 849 18.25 -18.70 4.24
C LEU A 849 19.31 -17.72 3.68
N PRO A 850 19.37 -16.46 4.16
CA PRO A 850 20.51 -15.60 3.90
C PRO A 850 21.71 -16.01 4.76
N ALA A 851 22.92 -16.07 4.21
CA ALA A 851 24.12 -16.49 4.94
C ALA A 851 24.68 -15.44 5.94
N THR A 852 24.12 -14.23 5.95
CA THR A 852 24.44 -13.13 6.87
C THR A 852 23.29 -12.13 6.91
N THR A 853 23.20 -11.31 7.95
CA THR A 853 22.16 -10.27 8.13
C THR A 853 22.18 -9.19 7.05
N SER A 854 23.24 -9.08 6.25
CA SER A 854 23.35 -8.13 5.14
C SER A 854 22.89 -8.68 3.78
N ALA A 855 22.53 -9.97 3.69
CA ALA A 855 22.17 -10.62 2.43
C ALA A 855 20.65 -10.59 2.12
N ALA A 856 19.82 -10.17 3.08
CA ALA A 856 18.37 -10.02 2.98
C ALA A 856 17.90 -8.98 4.02
N GLY A 857 16.69 -8.44 3.90
CA GLY A 857 16.10 -7.49 4.84
C GLY A 857 15.62 -8.10 6.16
N GLY A 858 15.47 -9.43 6.22
CA GLY A 858 15.09 -10.16 7.43
C GLY A 858 15.43 -11.65 7.37
N GLY A 859 14.93 -12.42 8.33
CA GLY A 859 14.95 -13.90 8.30
C GLY A 859 16.30 -14.59 8.55
N TYR A 860 17.42 -13.87 8.68
CA TYR A 860 18.73 -14.47 8.98
C TYR A 860 18.68 -15.39 10.20
N GLN A 861 19.34 -16.54 10.09
CA GLN A 861 19.52 -17.51 11.17
C GLN A 861 20.98 -17.91 11.35
N PRO A 862 21.46 -18.06 12.60
CA PRO A 862 22.68 -18.81 12.88
C PRO A 862 22.57 -20.21 12.24
N PRO A 863 23.61 -20.73 11.56
CA PRO A 863 23.52 -22.04 10.91
C PRO A 863 23.13 -23.21 11.83
N SER A 864 23.36 -23.10 13.15
CA SER A 864 22.88 -24.05 14.16
C SER A 864 21.35 -24.12 14.31
N ASN A 865 20.64 -23.02 14.01
CA ASN A 865 19.18 -22.99 14.02
C ASN A 865 18.62 -23.69 12.77
N VAL A 866 19.35 -23.62 11.64
CA VAL A 866 19.00 -24.33 10.42
C VAL A 866 19.20 -25.84 10.61
N THR A 867 20.28 -26.28 11.27
CA THR A 867 20.41 -27.72 11.63
C THR A 867 19.32 -28.16 12.60
N ALA A 868 18.97 -27.36 13.61
CA ALA A 868 17.89 -27.69 14.54
C ALA A 868 16.51 -27.79 13.83
N ALA A 869 16.24 -26.93 12.85
CA ALA A 869 15.02 -27.04 12.04
C ALA A 869 14.99 -28.34 11.21
N LEU A 870 16.12 -28.74 10.62
CA LEU A 870 16.25 -30.01 9.88
C LEU A 870 16.07 -31.22 10.80
N ASP A 871 16.69 -31.23 11.99
CA ASP A 871 16.54 -32.29 12.99
C ASP A 871 15.11 -32.37 13.55
N CYS A 872 14.46 -31.23 13.77
CA CYS A 872 13.06 -31.14 14.20
C CYS A 872 12.09 -31.68 13.15
N LEU A 873 12.21 -31.27 11.90
CA LEU A 873 11.37 -31.81 10.81
C LEU A 873 11.60 -33.32 10.61
N ALA A 874 12.86 -33.76 10.67
CA ALA A 874 13.20 -35.15 10.41
C ALA A 874 12.81 -36.11 11.55
N THR A 875 12.84 -35.64 12.81
CA THR A 875 12.73 -36.53 13.98
C THR A 875 11.64 -36.15 15.00
N ALA A 876 11.06 -34.95 14.90
CA ALA A 876 10.19 -34.34 15.92
C ALA A 876 10.85 -34.17 17.31
N ASN A 877 12.19 -34.02 17.35
CA ASN A 877 12.97 -33.69 18.56
C ASN A 877 13.79 -32.41 18.33
N ASP A 878 14.28 -31.80 19.41
CA ASP A 878 15.12 -30.57 19.38
C ASP A 878 14.47 -29.38 18.64
N CYS A 879 13.14 -29.40 18.55
CA CYS A 879 12.26 -28.34 18.07
C CYS A 879 12.17 -27.14 19.03
N GLY A 880 11.56 -26.04 18.56
CA GLY A 880 11.20 -24.88 19.39
C GLY A 880 9.83 -25.04 20.06
N SER A 881 8.96 -24.02 19.91
CA SER A 881 7.57 -24.08 20.35
C SER A 881 6.65 -24.81 19.36
N PHE A 882 6.97 -24.80 18.06
CA PHE A 882 6.30 -25.64 17.06
C PHE A 882 6.94 -27.04 17.05
N VAL A 883 6.12 -28.08 17.04
CA VAL A 883 6.56 -29.47 16.88
C VAL A 883 5.70 -30.10 15.77
N PRO A 884 6.29 -30.66 14.70
CA PRO A 884 5.52 -31.31 13.65
C PRO A 884 4.76 -32.52 14.21
N ALA A 885 3.51 -32.70 13.79
CA ALA A 885 2.62 -33.76 14.31
C ALA A 885 3.14 -35.19 14.10
N GLN A 886 4.12 -35.37 13.21
CA GLN A 886 4.86 -36.60 12.97
C GLN A 886 6.30 -36.28 12.51
N PRO A 887 7.28 -37.14 12.75
CA PRO A 887 8.60 -37.04 12.12
C PRO A 887 8.49 -37.35 10.62
N TRP A 888 9.07 -36.51 9.77
CA TRP A 888 9.00 -36.67 8.31
C TRP A 888 10.16 -37.44 7.71
N GLY A 889 11.23 -37.70 8.47
CA GLY A 889 12.48 -38.24 7.95
C GLY A 889 13.40 -37.17 7.32
N PRO A 890 14.60 -37.56 6.85
CA PRO A 890 15.63 -36.60 6.43
C PRO A 890 15.15 -35.61 5.37
N ILE A 891 15.15 -34.32 5.73
CA ILE A 891 14.79 -33.24 4.82
C ILE A 891 15.89 -33.04 3.77
N GLY A 892 15.47 -32.76 2.54
CA GLY A 892 16.29 -32.75 1.33
C GLY A 892 17.49 -31.84 1.35
N GLY A 893 17.40 -30.68 2.01
CA GLY A 893 18.55 -29.79 2.07
C GLY A 893 18.36 -28.43 2.72
N ALA A 894 19.37 -27.60 2.51
CA ALA A 894 19.35 -26.17 2.81
C ALA A 894 19.92 -25.37 1.64
N MET A 895 19.58 -24.09 1.57
CA MET A 895 19.96 -23.19 0.49
C MET A 895 20.42 -21.84 1.05
N THR A 896 21.37 -21.18 0.36
CA THR A 896 21.53 -19.74 0.52
C THR A 896 21.51 -18.97 -0.80
N TRP A 897 20.76 -17.87 -0.78
CA TRP A 897 20.62 -16.89 -1.86
C TRP A 897 21.94 -16.20 -2.22
N SER A 898 22.99 -16.27 -1.39
CA SER A 898 24.29 -15.80 -1.86
C SER A 898 25.50 -16.45 -1.19
N VAL A 899 26.20 -17.25 -1.98
CA VAL A 899 27.56 -17.75 -1.71
C VAL A 899 28.55 -16.59 -1.61
N ASN A 900 28.34 -15.52 -2.38
CA ASN A 900 29.15 -14.29 -2.34
C ASN A 900 29.04 -13.60 -0.97
N TRP A 901 27.83 -13.55 -0.37
CA TRP A 901 27.62 -13.07 1.00
C TRP A 901 28.12 -14.07 2.07
N ASP A 902 28.00 -15.38 1.87
CA ASP A 902 28.61 -16.36 2.80
C ASP A 902 30.14 -16.23 2.81
N ALA A 903 30.77 -16.03 1.65
CA ALA A 903 32.20 -15.74 1.53
C ALA A 903 32.61 -14.47 2.30
N THR A 904 31.78 -13.42 2.25
CA THR A 904 31.95 -12.19 3.04
C THR A 904 31.87 -12.49 4.55
N ASN A 905 31.07 -13.48 4.96
CA ASN A 905 30.94 -13.96 6.34
C ASN A 905 31.95 -15.08 6.70
N GLY A 906 32.93 -15.39 5.83
CA GLY A 906 33.95 -16.42 6.08
C GLY A 906 33.47 -17.87 5.87
N TYR A 907 32.45 -18.07 5.03
CA TYR A 907 31.82 -19.35 4.71
C TYR A 907 31.17 -20.07 5.92
N GLN A 908 30.59 -19.32 6.86
CA GLN A 908 30.00 -19.90 8.07
C GLN A 908 28.78 -20.78 7.79
N PHE A 909 27.99 -20.44 6.78
CA PHE A 909 26.84 -21.23 6.34
C PHE A 909 27.33 -22.55 5.71
N ALA A 910 28.23 -22.47 4.73
CA ALA A 910 28.81 -23.62 4.06
C ALA A 910 29.55 -24.58 5.01
N ASN A 911 30.38 -24.05 5.90
CA ASN A 911 31.19 -24.86 6.83
C ASN A 911 30.33 -25.61 7.85
N THR A 912 29.21 -25.03 8.29
CA THR A 912 28.31 -25.70 9.25
C THR A 912 27.39 -26.70 8.55
N LEU A 913 26.68 -26.25 7.51
CA LEU A 913 25.66 -27.07 6.86
C LEU A 913 26.26 -28.13 5.95
N GLY A 914 27.40 -27.90 5.31
CA GLY A 914 28.10 -28.93 4.54
C GLY A 914 28.56 -30.10 5.42
N ALA A 915 28.99 -29.81 6.64
CA ALA A 915 29.37 -30.81 7.63
C ALA A 915 28.16 -31.57 8.22
N TYR A 916 27.01 -30.91 8.40
CA TYR A 916 25.76 -31.55 8.86
C TYR A 916 25.07 -32.38 7.77
N LEU A 917 25.03 -31.86 6.54
CA LEU A 917 24.36 -32.49 5.39
C LEU A 917 25.19 -33.66 4.83
N GLY A 918 26.51 -33.56 4.88
CA GLY A 918 27.46 -34.56 4.37
C GLY A 918 28.07 -34.22 3.01
N THR A 919 28.01 -32.95 2.58
CA THR A 919 28.32 -32.50 1.21
C THR A 919 29.72 -31.91 1.02
N GLY A 920 30.51 -31.77 2.11
CA GLY A 920 31.79 -31.04 2.18
C GLY A 920 33.03 -31.73 1.60
#